data_AF-Q8MY42-F1
#
_entry.id   AF-Q8MY42-F1
#
_cell.length_a   1.000
_cell.length_b   1.000
_cell.length_c   1.000
_cell.angle_alpha   90.00
_cell.angle_beta   90.00
_cell.angle_gamma   90.00
#
_symmetry.space_group_name_H-M   'P 1'
#
loop_
_entity.id
_entity.type
_entity.pdbx_description
1 polymer ?
#
loop_
_entity_poly.entity_id
_entity_poly.type
_entity_poly.pdbx_seq_one_letter_code
_entity_poly.pdbx_strand_id
1 'polypeptide(L)'
;LTLILYSQVSSQPAKEITTTTKTDSPNTSASPKPTIELTAAKVPSAKTTTADYLTSTALSVSYTSNQESLSKVMTSSTTNSTISPTTSAADNCSDVDMTIIERQERSITLLIKWNEKDCSVQHINMNHNDTQKNVSFNNETLSTTIRIFKLEPCTKYNIIVIISCSTCNKSLAINNQTLDPAIDRVSNLSATSKYNNATQRVNLQLSWEQPTTWPKEHCSRLEYVITCEGAFKNGPIHRNCKENDLEVFDDVNANKNYSCSVKAYSRNTFSQAEFIWGKTEVGRAPKPTGLKAVPGGTNDTWNATITWKETVITNGEIKQYKVCWSRNAIVKEPEKCEATNGNQSTFELKGLAAFTKYNVTVHAITRTRNGENITGENANHTFTSTDGIPSKPEDLSASLKKDVDNAFIVRWKKPSSPKGEVKDYEIHIYCGTHCENKKTVNNSTFRAEFSNLYHSTTYNITVFARNTYLGMKASIIFDTSYNSKATIGVMAFFICLIIVVLLFMTCKMLKAKGLLIKRNGYSLPIPMPTREPTLLEVQPILAEELQNVYETKAASDFKTFQQEFESIPRVWKSNPSKEAQQPHNNGKNRYSDILPYDNNRVRLVSNGGKPGSDYINASYINGYKESKKYICAQGPMEETAAEFWTMIWEQKTAVIIMVTRCIEGGKNKCYQYWPRQKGKKLEFKSLSVTNNEVMLYPDYIITKISLNHGGNSRIITHVQFTKWPDHGVPDDPDLLLRLRRRVLSFCNFFDGPMVVHCSAGVGRSGTFIAISSLMEMLEDEGRIDVYGFVVSLRQQRCLMVQVEDQYILIHQVLLEHQLYGDTEISLAELRTVLPSLLTKESETEPSSLELEFQKVPDYEEMQNVGTTAANINYNRSQHVIAYDYNRVKLKRMEAYSDHESDCEDDDESDDEAEDYINASYLNGYHALGTFIATQGPLQNTLAHFWHMVFQKDCHNIVMLTELTEGGVEQCYQYWPEKDAQTYGEVEVQLVETEKPNEELTVRRFNIKHKQKCREVRQFQIHSWRGKVVPSSNKGLIEIIKTIQMKQEIFGFKRPIVVHCSDGAERTGTFCALWNILESGRMEGMVDVFQTVKKLRLQRPAMIKTLDHYRFCYETVVKVIKVQNGVPASTVSKQSPDSKTPDEVVLEMDDVPDVTNKKQESNADAPLITGATDDEKKPQEKGIENKS
;
A
#
# COMPACT_ATOMS: atom_id res chain seq x y z
N LEU A 1 -47.28 -31.41 -34.23
CA LEU A 1 -46.97 -32.49 -33.25
C LEU A 1 -46.35 -31.81 -32.04
N THR A 2 -46.67 -32.05 -30.77
CA THR A 2 -47.82 -32.71 -30.08
C THR A 2 -47.68 -32.20 -28.63
N LEU A 3 -48.59 -31.35 -28.12
CA LEU A 3 -49.65 -31.69 -27.13
C LEU A 3 -49.14 -32.45 -25.88
N ILE A 4 -49.60 -32.19 -24.64
CA ILE A 4 -50.84 -31.51 -24.22
C ILE A 4 -50.75 -30.94 -22.78
N LEU A 5 -51.61 -29.96 -22.46
CA LEU A 5 -52.08 -29.68 -21.10
C LEU A 5 -53.46 -30.33 -20.94
N TYR A 6 -53.79 -30.88 -19.77
CA TYR A 6 -55.15 -31.32 -19.43
C TYR A 6 -55.57 -30.78 -18.07
N SER A 7 -56.87 -30.53 -17.90
CA SER A 7 -57.46 -29.81 -16.77
C SER A 7 -58.65 -30.55 -16.15
N GLN A 8 -59.31 -29.89 -15.20
CA GLN A 8 -60.57 -30.22 -14.51
C GLN A 8 -60.46 -30.93 -13.14
N VAL A 9 -61.34 -30.69 -12.14
CA VAL A 9 -62.16 -29.51 -11.71
C VAL A 9 -62.84 -29.89 -10.39
N SER A 10 -63.47 -28.93 -9.67
CA SER A 10 -64.28 -29.13 -8.44
C SER A 10 -63.46 -29.29 -7.13
N SER A 11 -63.87 -28.82 -5.94
CA SER A 11 -65.12 -28.13 -5.55
C SER A 11 -64.91 -27.10 -4.41
N GLN A 12 -65.72 -26.04 -4.39
CA GLN A 12 -66.02 -25.20 -3.20
C GLN A 12 -67.04 -25.92 -2.26
N PRO A 13 -67.51 -25.39 -1.07
CA PRO A 13 -67.41 -24.01 -0.54
C PRO A 13 -67.17 -23.84 0.99
N ALA A 14 -67.26 -22.57 1.42
CA ALA A 14 -67.88 -22.06 2.66
C ALA A 14 -67.02 -21.64 3.88
N LYS A 15 -67.51 -20.54 4.47
CA LYS A 15 -67.09 -19.75 5.64
C LYS A 15 -67.30 -20.51 6.97
N GLU A 16 -66.64 -20.09 8.06
CA GLU A 16 -67.21 -19.22 9.14
C GLU A 16 -66.18 -18.98 10.28
N ILE A 17 -65.97 -17.73 10.72
CA ILE A 17 -66.46 -17.07 11.96
C ILE A 17 -65.75 -17.48 13.29
N THR A 18 -64.76 -16.67 13.67
CA THR A 18 -64.63 -15.89 14.94
C THR A 18 -64.67 -16.56 16.35
N THR A 19 -64.15 -15.80 17.32
CA THR A 19 -64.48 -15.76 18.78
C THR A 19 -63.81 -16.76 19.75
N THR A 20 -62.93 -16.22 20.62
CA THR A 20 -62.93 -16.26 22.12
C THR A 20 -63.25 -17.57 22.88
N THR A 21 -62.66 -17.91 24.05
CA THR A 21 -62.00 -17.11 25.12
C THR A 21 -61.36 -18.04 26.16
N LYS A 22 -60.31 -17.58 26.88
CA LYS A 22 -59.91 -18.00 28.26
C LYS A 22 -59.53 -19.51 28.42
N THR A 23 -58.99 -20.03 29.53
CA THR A 23 -58.60 -19.50 30.86
C THR A 23 -57.38 -20.28 31.43
N ASP A 24 -56.95 -19.93 32.64
CA ASP A 24 -56.28 -20.77 33.67
C ASP A 24 -54.87 -21.36 33.46
N SER A 25 -53.91 -20.78 34.21
CA SER A 25 -52.82 -21.51 34.87
C SER A 25 -53.37 -22.24 36.11
N PRO A 26 -52.78 -23.37 36.58
CA PRO A 26 -51.88 -23.26 37.74
C PRO A 26 -50.80 -24.37 37.97
N ASN A 27 -49.77 -23.98 38.73
CA ASN A 27 -49.05 -24.72 39.79
C ASN A 27 -48.36 -26.10 39.62
N THR A 28 -47.01 -26.04 39.65
CA THR A 28 -46.08 -26.77 40.56
C THR A 28 -46.06 -28.30 40.71
N SER A 29 -44.90 -28.91 40.40
CA SER A 29 -44.19 -30.01 41.13
C SER A 29 -43.07 -30.60 40.22
N ALA A 30 -42.03 -31.32 40.66
CA ALA A 30 -41.26 -31.35 41.92
C ALA A 30 -39.86 -32.00 41.62
N SER A 31 -38.89 -31.90 42.55
CA SER A 31 -37.54 -32.50 42.43
C SER A 31 -37.53 -34.04 42.59
N PRO A 32 -36.48 -34.77 42.12
CA PRO A 32 -35.39 -35.11 43.04
C PRO A 32 -33.97 -35.28 42.44
N LYS A 33 -32.96 -35.43 43.31
CA LYS A 33 -31.62 -36.00 42.98
C LYS A 33 -31.67 -37.54 42.91
N PRO A 34 -30.60 -38.21 42.44
CA PRO A 34 -29.77 -38.95 43.42
C PRO A 34 -28.24 -38.84 43.20
N THR A 35 -27.46 -39.49 44.08
CA THR A 35 -25.99 -39.61 44.07
C THR A 35 -25.60 -40.95 44.72
N ILE A 36 -24.52 -41.62 44.29
CA ILE A 36 -23.92 -42.82 44.93
C ILE A 36 -22.46 -43.03 44.43
N GLU A 37 -21.61 -43.71 45.20
CA GLU A 37 -20.15 -43.86 45.03
C GLU A 37 -19.66 -45.35 45.04
N LEU A 38 -18.34 -45.57 45.23
CA LEU A 38 -17.62 -46.77 45.74
C LEU A 38 -17.23 -47.91 44.72
N THR A 39 -16.11 -48.69 44.80
CA THR A 39 -14.76 -48.64 45.49
C THR A 39 -13.77 -49.73 44.95
N ALA A 40 -12.46 -49.70 45.38
CA ALA A 40 -11.34 -50.72 45.35
C ALA A 40 -10.10 -50.34 44.47
N ALA A 41 -8.80 -50.68 44.69
CA ALA A 41 -7.98 -51.56 45.58
C ALA A 41 -7.46 -52.90 44.95
N LYS A 42 -6.25 -53.49 45.23
CA LYS A 42 -5.18 -53.23 46.25
C LYS A 42 -3.77 -53.88 45.92
N VAL A 43 -2.67 -53.17 46.24
CA VAL A 43 -1.28 -53.53 46.74
C VAL A 43 -0.89 -55.05 46.85
N PRO A 44 0.33 -55.58 46.44
CA PRO A 44 1.65 -55.33 47.11
C PRO A 44 3.05 -55.58 46.42
N SER A 45 4.10 -54.86 46.91
CA SER A 45 5.53 -55.26 47.15
C SER A 45 6.49 -55.80 46.04
N ALA A 46 7.85 -55.77 46.13
CA ALA A 46 8.87 -54.88 46.78
C ALA A 46 10.32 -55.38 46.49
N LYS A 47 11.33 -54.48 46.27
CA LYS A 47 12.79 -54.68 46.54
C LYS A 47 13.62 -53.39 46.33
N THR A 48 14.93 -53.40 46.65
CA THR A 48 15.62 -52.25 47.27
C THR A 48 17.08 -52.03 46.84
N THR A 49 17.50 -50.77 46.61
CA THR A 49 18.82 -50.13 46.92
C THR A 49 18.73 -48.63 46.56
N THR A 50 18.72 -47.70 47.54
CA THR A 50 19.87 -46.88 47.98
C THR A 50 20.59 -46.13 46.83
N ALA A 51 20.62 -44.79 46.76
CA ALA A 51 20.28 -43.75 47.76
C ALA A 51 19.53 -42.56 47.09
N ASP A 52 19.37 -41.33 47.60
CA ASP A 52 20.05 -40.60 48.70
C ASP A 52 19.18 -39.49 49.35
N TYR A 53 19.76 -38.71 50.28
CA TYR A 53 19.09 -37.71 51.15
C TYR A 53 18.60 -36.41 50.45
N LEU A 54 17.54 -35.70 50.90
CA LEU A 54 16.28 -36.11 51.55
C LEU A 54 15.28 -34.89 51.54
N THR A 55 13.97 -35.14 51.59
CA THR A 55 12.87 -34.17 51.56
C THR A 55 12.51 -33.63 52.97
N SER A 56 11.76 -32.54 53.19
CA SER A 56 10.35 -32.35 52.78
C SER A 56 9.73 -31.00 53.25
N THR A 57 8.63 -30.58 52.60
CA THR A 57 7.44 -29.80 53.11
C THR A 57 7.61 -28.50 53.92
N ALA A 58 6.65 -27.55 54.00
CA ALA A 58 5.20 -27.60 53.74
C ALA A 58 4.63 -26.28 53.16
N LEU A 59 3.30 -26.22 52.95
CA LEU A 59 2.52 -25.07 52.46
C LEU A 59 1.17 -24.97 53.19
N SER A 60 0.88 -23.88 53.92
CA SER A 60 -0.49 -23.42 54.21
C SER A 60 -0.57 -22.01 54.84
N VAL A 61 -1.66 -21.33 54.50
CA VAL A 61 -2.04 -19.92 54.71
C VAL A 61 -2.39 -19.53 56.17
N SER A 62 -2.38 -18.21 56.46
CA SER A 62 -3.27 -17.44 57.39
C SER A 62 -2.98 -17.21 58.90
N TYR A 63 -3.13 -15.93 59.29
CA TYR A 63 -3.62 -15.33 60.57
C TYR A 63 -2.92 -15.54 61.95
N THR A 64 -2.29 -14.44 62.42
CA THR A 64 -2.32 -13.81 63.78
C THR A 64 -1.98 -14.55 65.11
N SER A 65 -1.02 -13.94 65.83
CA SER A 65 -1.00 -13.61 67.30
C SER A 65 -0.24 -14.45 68.35
N ASN A 66 0.36 -13.69 69.30
CA ASN A 66 0.64 -13.93 70.74
C ASN A 66 1.61 -15.03 71.29
N GLN A 67 2.71 -14.52 71.90
CA GLN A 67 3.24 -14.76 73.27
C GLN A 67 3.58 -16.17 73.86
N GLU A 68 4.89 -16.34 74.14
CA GLU A 68 5.53 -16.62 75.46
C GLU A 68 5.69 -18.02 76.12
N SER A 69 6.62 -18.04 77.11
CA SER A 69 6.75 -18.95 78.29
C SER A 69 7.54 -20.28 78.16
N LEU A 70 8.21 -20.85 79.19
CA LEU A 70 8.64 -20.35 80.53
C LEU A 70 9.74 -21.23 81.22
N SER A 71 10.69 -20.58 81.90
CA SER A 71 11.36 -20.97 83.18
C SER A 71 12.23 -22.24 83.36
N LYS A 72 13.28 -22.08 84.20
CA LYS A 72 13.32 -22.73 85.53
C LYS A 72 14.24 -21.97 86.53
N VAL A 73 14.26 -22.40 87.80
CA VAL A 73 14.46 -21.50 88.97
C VAL A 73 15.20 -22.20 90.13
N MET A 74 16.20 -21.54 90.72
CA MET A 74 16.65 -21.59 92.14
C MET A 74 17.67 -20.44 92.36
N THR A 75 17.62 -19.43 93.24
CA THR A 75 17.04 -19.12 94.59
C THR A 75 18.01 -19.25 95.78
N SER A 76 18.53 -18.11 96.28
CA SER A 76 18.49 -17.74 97.72
C SER A 76 19.23 -16.42 98.01
N SER A 77 18.64 -15.53 98.84
CA SER A 77 19.28 -14.55 99.78
C SER A 77 20.30 -13.52 99.25
N THR A 78 20.42 -12.28 99.73
CA THR A 78 19.78 -11.49 100.82
C THR A 78 20.06 -9.99 100.59
N THR A 79 19.37 -9.07 101.30
CA THR A 79 19.74 -7.65 101.58
C THR A 79 20.09 -6.74 100.37
N ASN A 80 19.49 -5.58 100.13
CA ASN A 80 18.87 -4.58 101.02
C ASN A 80 19.84 -3.95 102.03
N SER A 81 20.69 -3.02 101.58
CA SER A 81 21.40 -2.05 102.45
C SER A 81 21.65 -0.72 101.74
N THR A 82 20.70 0.21 101.90
CA THR A 82 20.93 1.65 101.68
C THR A 82 21.96 2.16 102.70
N ILE A 83 23.05 2.78 102.25
CA ILE A 83 23.85 3.70 103.09
C ILE A 83 24.20 4.93 102.27
N SER A 84 23.62 6.07 102.67
CA SER A 84 24.03 7.42 102.28
C SER A 84 25.13 7.92 103.26
N PRO A 85 25.75 9.11 103.07
CA PRO A 85 27.19 9.29 103.27
C PRO A 85 27.68 9.19 104.72
N THR A 86 28.97 8.88 104.88
CA THR A 86 29.73 9.34 106.06
C THR A 86 31.19 9.65 105.69
N THR A 87 31.71 10.71 106.29
CA THR A 87 32.98 11.38 105.99
C THR A 87 34.21 10.74 106.64
N SER A 88 35.30 10.58 105.88
CA SER A 88 36.70 10.77 106.34
C SER A 88 37.64 10.76 105.12
N ALA A 89 38.01 11.89 104.52
CA ALA A 89 38.89 12.95 105.02
C ALA A 89 40.39 12.58 105.07
N ALA A 90 41.05 12.50 103.89
CA ALA A 90 42.49 12.76 103.68
C ALA A 90 42.89 12.77 102.18
N ASP A 91 42.40 13.74 101.39
CA ASP A 91 43.09 14.31 100.19
C ASP A 91 42.19 15.34 99.48
N ASN A 92 42.18 16.59 99.97
CA ASN A 92 41.41 17.68 99.37
C ASN A 92 42.11 18.24 98.11
N CYS A 93 41.89 17.61 96.94
CA CYS A 93 42.14 18.24 95.62
C CYS A 93 41.45 17.51 94.44
N SER A 94 40.35 16.80 94.67
CA SER A 94 39.72 15.91 93.67
C SER A 94 39.14 16.66 92.46
N ASP A 95 38.43 17.76 92.69
CA ASP A 95 37.46 18.34 91.75
C ASP A 95 38.06 19.36 90.78
N VAL A 96 39.07 18.92 90.02
CA VAL A 96 39.65 19.70 88.90
C VAL A 96 39.97 18.76 87.74
N ASP A 97 39.44 19.08 86.55
CA ASP A 97 39.49 18.28 85.31
C ASP A 97 39.99 19.12 84.11
N MET A 98 40.58 18.46 83.10
CA MET A 98 41.08 19.06 81.86
C MET A 98 40.68 18.22 80.65
N THR A 99 39.95 18.82 79.71
CA THR A 99 39.54 18.20 78.44
C THR A 99 40.05 18.98 77.23
N ILE A 100 40.44 18.28 76.15
CA ILE A 100 40.70 18.93 74.85
C ILE A 100 39.37 19.08 74.12
N ILE A 101 38.94 20.33 73.93
CA ILE A 101 37.70 20.66 73.21
C ILE A 101 37.94 20.94 71.72
N GLU A 102 39.16 21.27 71.32
CA GLU A 102 39.49 21.57 69.92
C GLU A 102 40.94 21.20 69.57
N ARG A 103 41.16 20.76 68.32
CA ARG A 103 42.48 20.59 67.71
C ARG A 103 42.45 21.18 66.30
N GLN A 104 43.35 22.11 66.01
CA GLN A 104 43.60 22.69 64.69
C GLN A 104 45.09 22.57 64.36
N GLU A 105 45.49 22.69 63.08
CA GLU A 105 46.86 22.47 62.55
C GLU A 105 47.99 22.94 63.48
N ARG A 106 47.86 24.14 64.08
CA ARG A 106 48.87 24.76 64.96
C ARG A 106 48.33 25.22 66.32
N SER A 107 47.17 24.72 66.75
CA SER A 107 46.63 25.04 68.09
C SER A 107 45.78 23.94 68.72
N ILE A 108 45.92 23.77 70.03
CA ILE A 108 45.06 22.91 70.87
C ILE A 108 44.29 23.82 71.83
N THR A 109 42.98 23.61 71.93
CA THR A 109 42.12 24.33 72.89
C THR A 109 41.69 23.39 74.01
N LEU A 110 42.03 23.76 75.24
CA LEU A 110 41.74 23.04 76.48
C LEU A 110 40.61 23.74 77.24
N LEU A 111 39.71 22.95 77.83
CA LEU A 111 38.74 23.41 78.83
C LEU A 111 39.10 22.79 80.17
N ILE A 112 39.34 23.65 81.16
CA ILE A 112 39.63 23.27 82.54
C ILE A 112 38.44 23.68 83.41
N LYS A 113 38.01 22.79 84.31
CA LYS A 113 36.88 23.04 85.23
C LYS A 113 37.32 22.78 86.67
N TRP A 114 36.84 23.59 87.61
CA TRP A 114 37.12 23.45 89.05
C TRP A 114 35.92 23.90 89.89
N ASN A 115 35.70 23.27 91.04
CA ASN A 115 34.54 23.59 91.91
C ASN A 115 34.82 24.66 92.99
N GLU A 116 36.08 24.98 93.31
CA GLU A 116 36.43 26.02 94.28
C GLU A 116 36.49 27.42 93.64
N LYS A 117 36.17 28.48 94.41
CA LYS A 117 36.09 29.85 93.89
C LYS A 117 37.45 30.56 93.71
N ASP A 118 38.50 30.04 94.33
CA ASP A 118 39.84 30.65 94.39
C ASP A 118 40.92 29.74 93.77
N CYS A 119 40.61 29.09 92.65
CA CYS A 119 41.57 28.36 91.82
C CYS A 119 42.16 29.23 90.70
N SER A 120 43.44 29.04 90.40
CA SER A 120 44.16 29.76 89.36
C SER A 120 45.16 28.85 88.64
N VAL A 121 45.29 29.00 87.32
CA VAL A 121 46.34 28.31 86.55
C VAL A 121 47.64 29.08 86.71
N GLN A 122 48.64 28.45 87.32
CA GLN A 122 49.93 29.08 87.60
C GLN A 122 50.89 28.92 86.42
N HIS A 123 51.08 27.68 85.95
CA HIS A 123 52.03 27.35 84.89
C HIS A 123 51.46 26.32 83.92
N ILE A 124 51.92 26.40 82.67
CA ILE A 124 51.68 25.38 81.64
C ILE A 124 53.04 24.98 81.10
N ASN A 125 53.47 23.77 81.44
CA ASN A 125 54.72 23.20 80.95
C ASN A 125 54.41 22.32 79.74
N MET A 126 55.16 22.53 78.66
CA MET A 126 55.16 21.66 77.49
C MET A 126 56.59 21.28 77.19
N ASN A 127 56.88 19.99 77.01
CA ASN A 127 58.23 19.51 76.75
C ASN A 127 58.67 19.76 75.29
N HIS A 128 58.74 21.02 74.89
CA HIS A 128 59.57 21.51 73.79
C HIS A 128 59.91 23.00 73.99
N ASN A 129 61.08 23.27 74.57
CA ASN A 129 61.63 24.56 75.01
C ASN A 129 60.85 25.32 76.09
N ASP A 130 61.52 25.56 77.23
CA ASP A 130 61.09 26.46 78.30
C ASP A 130 60.88 27.89 77.78
N THR A 131 59.64 28.20 77.43
CA THR A 131 59.20 29.55 77.04
C THR A 131 57.86 29.83 77.71
N GLN A 132 57.87 30.66 78.75
CA GLN A 132 56.64 31.23 79.30
C GLN A 132 55.99 32.08 78.21
N LYS A 133 54.97 31.53 77.55
CA LYS A 133 54.11 32.24 76.60
C LYS A 133 52.92 32.81 77.39
N ASN A 134 52.66 34.11 77.24
CA ASN A 134 51.57 34.79 77.94
C ASN A 134 50.22 34.10 77.67
N VAL A 135 49.61 33.56 78.71
CA VAL A 135 48.24 33.02 78.69
C VAL A 135 47.29 34.11 79.18
N SER A 136 46.26 34.41 78.40
CA SER A 136 45.17 35.31 78.81
C SER A 136 44.14 34.53 79.63
N PHE A 137 43.94 34.90 80.89
CA PHE A 137 42.94 34.29 81.76
C PHE A 137 41.73 35.20 81.94
N ASN A 138 40.53 34.72 81.61
CA ASN A 138 39.29 35.26 82.15
C ASN A 138 38.98 34.50 83.45
N ASN A 139 39.15 35.14 84.60
CA ASN A 139 38.83 34.58 85.91
C ASN A 139 37.43 35.02 86.37
N GLU A 140 36.40 34.59 85.63
CA GLU A 140 35.02 34.66 86.09
C GLU A 140 34.34 33.29 85.87
N THR A 141 33.77 32.73 86.94
CA THR A 141 33.11 31.40 87.03
C THR A 141 34.05 30.16 87.08
N LEU A 142 33.43 28.98 87.24
CA LEU A 142 34.02 27.70 87.67
C LEU A 142 34.80 26.94 86.56
N SER A 143 35.31 27.65 85.56
CA SER A 143 36.06 27.06 84.45
C SER A 143 36.85 28.10 83.68
N THR A 144 37.97 27.69 83.09
CA THR A 144 38.73 28.53 82.14
C THR A 144 39.07 27.77 80.87
N THR A 145 39.17 28.48 79.75
CA THR A 145 39.50 27.91 78.44
C THR A 145 40.86 28.42 77.99
N ILE A 146 41.77 27.51 77.66
CA ILE A 146 43.16 27.84 77.30
C ILE A 146 43.45 27.38 75.89
N ARG A 147 43.78 28.32 75.00
CA ARG A 147 44.20 28.02 73.64
C ARG A 147 45.71 28.13 73.49
N ILE A 148 46.36 26.99 73.27
CA ILE A 148 47.80 26.87 73.04
C ILE A 148 48.03 27.02 71.53
N PHE A 149 48.89 27.94 71.11
CA PHE A 149 49.13 28.29 69.71
C PHE A 149 50.61 28.29 69.31
N LYS A 150 50.88 28.25 68.00
CA LYS A 150 52.22 28.00 67.40
C LYS A 150 52.77 26.63 67.84
N LEU A 151 51.96 25.60 67.66
CA LEU A 151 52.37 24.20 67.68
C LEU A 151 52.74 23.75 66.26
N GLU A 152 53.61 22.75 66.16
CA GLU A 152 54.05 22.16 64.88
C GLU A 152 53.29 20.86 64.61
N PRO A 153 52.81 20.63 63.38
CA PRO A 153 52.21 19.35 62.99
C PRO A 153 53.15 18.16 63.18
N CYS A 154 52.59 16.97 63.34
CA CYS A 154 53.28 15.69 63.58
C CYS A 154 54.10 15.58 64.89
N THR A 155 54.51 16.69 65.50
CA THR A 155 55.21 16.71 66.80
C THR A 155 54.33 16.16 67.93
N LYS A 156 54.92 15.39 68.84
CA LYS A 156 54.26 14.86 70.06
C LYS A 156 54.37 15.85 71.20
N TYR A 157 53.24 16.39 71.64
CA TYR A 157 53.15 17.27 72.79
C TYR A 157 52.62 16.53 74.02
N ASN A 158 53.37 16.65 75.11
CA ASN A 158 52.89 16.43 76.47
C ASN A 158 52.59 17.82 77.06
N ILE A 159 51.36 18.05 77.50
CA ILE A 159 50.91 19.31 78.10
C ILE A 159 50.63 19.05 79.57
N ILE A 160 51.32 19.76 80.45
CA ILE A 160 51.16 19.69 81.90
C ILE A 160 50.68 21.06 82.38
N VAL A 161 49.50 21.12 82.99
CA VAL A 161 48.96 22.34 83.59
C VAL A 161 49.03 22.22 85.11
N ILE A 162 49.64 23.22 85.74
CA ILE A 162 49.74 23.33 87.21
C ILE A 162 48.75 24.39 87.68
N ILE A 163 47.83 23.96 88.55
CA ILE A 163 46.72 24.75 89.09
C ILE A 163 46.96 24.89 90.59
N SER A 164 46.86 26.11 91.10
CA SER A 164 46.92 26.43 92.53
C SER A 164 45.57 26.95 92.97
N CYS A 165 44.97 26.23 93.91
CA CYS A 165 43.75 26.60 94.63
C CYS A 165 44.13 26.94 96.07
N SER A 166 43.29 27.70 96.78
CA SER A 166 43.59 28.19 98.13
C SER A 166 43.87 27.10 99.18
N THR A 167 43.54 25.84 98.89
CA THR A 167 43.82 24.68 99.75
C THR A 167 44.82 23.65 99.18
N CYS A 168 45.12 23.67 97.88
CA CYS A 168 45.95 22.63 97.23
C CYS A 168 46.57 23.07 95.88
N ASN A 169 47.71 22.46 95.51
CA ASN A 169 48.30 22.55 94.17
C ASN A 169 48.12 21.22 93.42
N LYS A 170 47.55 21.26 92.22
CA LYS A 170 47.32 20.08 91.37
C LYS A 170 48.07 20.18 90.05
N SER A 171 48.66 19.08 89.61
CA SER A 171 49.23 18.93 88.27
C SER A 171 48.35 17.99 87.44
N LEU A 172 47.91 18.44 86.27
CA LEU A 172 47.12 17.66 85.32
C LEU A 172 47.91 17.54 84.01
N ALA A 173 48.02 16.32 83.46
CA ALA A 173 48.86 16.04 82.30
C ALA A 173 48.10 15.33 81.18
N ILE A 174 48.15 15.87 79.96
CA ILE A 174 47.68 15.20 78.74
C ILE A 174 48.89 14.92 77.84
N ASN A 175 49.19 13.63 77.67
CA ASN A 175 50.39 13.16 76.96
C ASN A 175 50.11 12.76 75.50
N ASN A 176 51.18 12.65 74.70
CA ASN A 176 51.21 12.12 73.33
C ASN A 176 50.23 12.77 72.33
N GLN A 177 49.89 14.06 72.50
CA GLN A 177 49.04 14.77 71.55
C GLN A 177 49.82 15.06 70.26
N THR A 178 49.32 14.59 69.12
CA THR A 178 49.85 14.91 67.79
C THR A 178 48.81 15.69 67.00
N LEU A 179 49.25 16.70 66.26
CA LEU A 179 48.41 17.44 65.33
C LEU A 179 48.62 16.89 63.91
N ASP A 180 47.52 16.68 63.19
CA ASP A 180 47.55 16.36 61.76
C ASP A 180 47.78 17.66 60.96
N PRO A 181 48.64 17.68 59.93
CA PRO A 181 48.86 18.85 59.09
C PRO A 181 47.65 19.16 58.19
N ALA A 182 47.63 20.36 57.61
CA ALA A 182 46.63 20.74 56.62
C ALA A 182 46.74 19.87 55.36
N ILE A 183 45.61 19.35 54.87
CA ILE A 183 45.56 18.47 53.69
C ILE A 183 45.27 19.32 52.46
N ASP A 184 46.30 19.56 51.64
CA ASP A 184 46.11 20.16 50.32
C ASP A 184 45.32 19.23 49.38
N ARG A 185 44.91 19.74 48.22
CA ARG A 185 44.30 18.91 47.17
C ARG A 185 45.27 17.82 46.68
N VAL A 186 44.71 16.72 46.18
CA VAL A 186 45.47 15.70 45.46
C VAL A 186 46.07 16.27 44.17
N SER A 187 47.24 15.79 43.78
CA SER A 187 47.93 16.18 42.55
C SER A 187 47.80 15.11 41.47
N ASN A 188 48.14 15.47 40.22
CA ASN A 188 48.21 14.57 39.07
C ASN A 188 46.99 13.64 38.86
N LEU A 189 45.79 14.14 39.20
CA LEU A 189 44.53 13.46 38.94
C LEU A 189 44.38 13.23 37.43
N SER A 190 44.34 11.97 37.01
CA SER A 190 44.24 11.55 35.62
C SER A 190 43.06 10.58 35.43
N ALA A 191 42.48 10.57 34.22
CA ALA A 191 41.40 9.69 33.84
C ALA A 191 41.71 9.01 32.50
N THR A 192 41.78 7.68 32.50
CA THR A 192 42.04 6.85 31.31
C THR A 192 40.92 5.82 31.16
N SER A 193 40.71 5.30 29.95
CA SER A 193 39.66 4.31 29.70
C SER A 193 40.09 3.28 28.66
N LYS A 194 39.58 2.05 28.78
CA LYS A 194 39.97 0.93 27.92
C LYS A 194 38.80 -0.01 27.66
N TYR A 195 38.73 -0.55 26.44
CA TYR A 195 37.86 -1.67 26.12
C TYR A 195 38.56 -2.99 26.45
N ASN A 196 37.88 -3.87 27.18
CA ASN A 196 38.39 -5.17 27.57
C ASN A 196 37.84 -6.26 26.64
N ASN A 197 38.65 -6.73 25.70
CA ASN A 197 38.28 -7.75 24.71
C ASN A 197 37.81 -9.09 25.34
N ALA A 198 38.22 -9.42 26.57
CA ALA A 198 37.84 -10.67 27.23
C ALA A 198 36.47 -10.58 27.94
N THR A 199 36.14 -9.44 28.54
CA THR A 199 34.84 -9.22 29.22
C THR A 199 33.80 -8.49 28.36
N GLN A 200 34.22 -7.96 27.19
CA GLN A 200 33.45 -7.13 26.26
C GLN A 200 32.88 -5.84 26.87
N ARG A 201 33.52 -5.34 27.93
CA ARG A 201 33.11 -4.15 28.70
C ARG A 201 34.14 -3.03 28.55
N VAL A 202 33.70 -1.80 28.77
CA VAL A 202 34.61 -0.65 28.92
C VAL A 202 34.85 -0.41 30.42
N ASN A 203 36.06 -0.02 30.77
CA ASN A 203 36.38 0.48 32.11
C ASN A 203 36.88 1.94 32.06
N LEU A 204 36.73 2.63 33.19
CA LEU A 204 37.30 3.95 33.47
C LEU A 204 38.27 3.80 34.64
N GLN A 205 39.48 4.30 34.50
CA GLN A 205 40.55 4.22 35.49
C GLN A 205 40.95 5.64 35.91
N LEU A 206 40.88 5.92 37.21
CA LEU A 206 41.42 7.13 37.81
C LEU A 206 42.76 6.83 38.49
N SER A 207 43.69 7.77 38.41
CA SER A 207 44.93 7.78 39.18
C SER A 207 45.17 9.16 39.78
N TRP A 208 45.78 9.24 40.95
CA TRP A 208 46.18 10.52 41.55
C TRP A 208 47.43 10.34 42.42
N GLU A 209 48.04 11.45 42.81
CA GLU A 209 49.14 11.50 43.76
C GLU A 209 48.70 12.13 45.09
N GLN A 210 49.37 11.71 46.17
CA GLN A 210 49.07 12.17 47.53
C GLN A 210 49.31 13.68 47.69
N PRO A 211 48.54 14.37 48.55
CA PRO A 211 48.73 15.80 48.83
C PRO A 211 50.16 16.14 49.23
N THR A 212 50.75 17.16 48.60
CA THR A 212 52.17 17.53 48.79
C THR A 212 52.52 18.01 50.19
N THR A 213 51.53 18.37 51.02
CA THR A 213 51.71 18.75 52.43
C THR A 213 51.73 17.56 53.39
N TRP A 214 51.37 16.35 52.94
CA TRP A 214 51.28 15.17 53.81
C TRP A 214 52.60 14.35 53.80
N PRO A 215 53.19 14.01 54.96
CA PRO A 215 54.39 13.18 55.00
C PRO A 215 54.13 11.77 54.47
N LYS A 216 54.95 11.30 53.52
CA LYS A 216 54.82 9.95 52.92
C LYS A 216 54.83 8.83 53.96
N GLU A 217 55.64 8.99 55.00
CA GLU A 217 55.75 8.10 56.17
C GLU A 217 54.45 7.96 56.98
N HIS A 218 53.44 8.80 56.71
CA HIS A 218 52.15 8.84 57.40
C HIS A 218 50.95 8.65 56.45
N CYS A 219 51.17 8.15 55.23
CA CYS A 219 50.13 7.77 54.26
C CYS A 219 49.04 6.87 54.89
N SER A 220 49.37 5.97 55.83
CA SER A 220 48.41 5.10 56.53
C SER A 220 47.38 5.81 57.43
N ARG A 221 47.46 7.14 57.57
CA ARG A 221 46.46 7.98 58.25
C ARG A 221 45.50 8.68 57.26
N LEU A 222 45.68 8.51 55.95
CA LEU A 222 44.96 9.21 54.90
C LEU A 222 43.98 8.28 54.16
N GLU A 223 42.73 8.72 54.04
CA GLU A 223 41.68 8.07 53.26
C GLU A 223 41.23 9.00 52.12
N TYR A 224 40.98 8.44 50.94
CA TYR A 224 40.41 9.15 49.80
C TYR A 224 38.93 8.83 49.63
N VAL A 225 38.13 9.88 49.42
CA VAL A 225 36.72 9.78 49.05
C VAL A 225 36.60 10.11 47.56
N ILE A 226 36.07 9.15 46.80
CA ILE A 226 36.02 9.15 45.34
C ILE A 226 34.55 9.14 44.90
N THR A 227 34.19 10.07 44.01
CA THR A 227 32.83 10.16 43.45
C THR A 227 32.87 10.34 41.94
N CYS A 228 32.08 9.57 41.20
CA CYS A 228 31.91 9.70 39.75
C CYS A 228 30.41 9.77 39.39
N GLU A 229 29.99 10.87 38.78
CA GLU A 229 28.59 11.13 38.48
C GLU A 229 28.05 10.16 37.41
N GLY A 230 26.94 9.48 37.70
CA GLY A 230 26.34 8.50 36.81
C GLY A 230 27.09 7.16 36.67
N ALA A 231 28.16 6.93 37.44
CA ALA A 231 28.89 5.66 37.47
C ALA A 231 28.36 4.67 38.53
N PHE A 232 27.52 5.14 39.46
CA PHE A 232 27.14 4.42 40.68
C PHE A 232 25.66 4.12 40.80
N LYS A 233 25.35 3.08 41.58
CA LYS A 233 24.08 2.91 42.30
C LYS A 233 24.22 3.06 43.83
N ASN A 234 25.44 3.04 44.38
CA ASN A 234 25.69 2.75 45.80
C ASN A 234 26.43 3.86 46.59
N GLY A 235 26.59 5.08 46.04
CA GLY A 235 27.24 6.20 46.73
C GLY A 235 28.77 6.29 46.59
N PRO A 236 29.45 7.13 47.39
CA PRO A 236 30.90 7.37 47.30
C PRO A 236 31.76 6.14 47.63
N ILE A 237 32.92 6.02 47.00
CA ILE A 237 33.95 5.03 47.36
C ILE A 237 34.95 5.63 48.34
N HIS A 238 35.32 4.85 49.36
CA HIS A 238 36.40 5.16 50.30
C HIS A 238 37.62 4.24 50.04
N ARG A 239 38.83 4.81 50.10
CA ARG A 239 40.12 4.11 49.87
C ARG A 239 41.23 4.62 50.80
N ASN A 240 41.81 3.74 51.61
CA ASN A 240 43.06 4.03 52.31
C ASN A 240 44.22 4.21 51.32
N CYS A 241 45.10 5.19 51.60
CA CYS A 241 46.28 5.51 50.80
C CYS A 241 47.26 4.34 50.62
N LYS A 242 47.85 4.24 49.41
CA LYS A 242 48.78 3.18 48.97
C LYS A 242 49.89 3.74 48.07
N GLU A 243 50.86 2.90 47.73
CA GLU A 243 51.74 3.20 46.57
C GLU A 243 50.93 3.11 45.27
N ASN A 244 50.96 4.18 44.48
CA ASN A 244 50.18 4.41 43.26
C ASN A 244 48.66 4.37 43.50
N ASP A 245 48.13 5.44 44.10
CA ASP A 245 46.70 5.59 44.37
C ASP A 245 45.86 5.59 43.06
N LEU A 246 44.93 4.65 43.00
CA LEU A 246 44.31 4.14 41.77
C LEU A 246 42.92 3.58 42.09
N GLU A 247 41.93 3.90 41.26
CA GLU A 247 40.60 3.26 41.28
C GLU A 247 40.16 2.89 39.85
N VAL A 248 39.56 1.71 39.69
CA VAL A 248 39.07 1.20 38.39
C VAL A 248 37.57 0.93 38.48
N PHE A 249 36.82 1.58 37.60
CA PHE A 249 35.38 1.42 37.43
C PHE A 249 35.12 0.52 36.22
N ASP A 250 34.87 -0.76 36.48
CA ASP A 250 34.42 -1.71 35.46
C ASP A 250 32.93 -1.52 35.10
N ASP A 251 32.54 -1.96 33.90
CA ASP A 251 31.14 -1.96 33.41
C ASP A 251 30.49 -0.56 33.26
N VAL A 252 31.31 0.45 32.99
CA VAL A 252 30.84 1.81 32.66
C VAL A 252 30.29 1.89 31.24
N ASN A 253 29.35 2.81 31.00
CA ASN A 253 28.78 3.02 29.67
C ASN A 253 29.86 3.50 28.69
N ALA A 254 29.91 2.91 27.51
CA ALA A 254 30.86 3.25 26.45
C ALA A 254 30.61 4.64 25.84
N ASN A 255 31.65 5.27 25.26
CA ASN A 255 31.59 6.55 24.54
C ASN A 255 30.95 7.72 25.32
N LYS A 256 30.91 7.65 26.66
CA LYS A 256 30.21 8.60 27.54
C LYS A 256 31.20 9.41 28.38
N ASN A 257 30.87 10.68 28.64
CA ASN A 257 31.62 11.53 29.56
C ASN A 257 31.15 11.30 31.01
N TYR A 258 32.10 11.19 31.92
CA TYR A 258 31.89 11.06 33.36
C TYR A 258 32.63 12.19 34.08
N SER A 259 31.92 12.89 34.98
CA SER A 259 32.53 13.84 35.92
C SER A 259 32.95 13.06 37.16
N CYS A 260 34.23 13.10 37.51
CA CYS A 260 34.78 12.42 38.68
C CYS A 260 35.54 13.41 39.57
N SER A 261 35.57 13.15 40.87
CA SER A 261 36.40 13.90 41.81
C SER A 261 36.95 13.04 42.94
N VAL A 262 38.10 13.47 43.47
CA VAL A 262 38.81 12.84 44.57
C VAL A 262 39.05 13.88 45.66
N LYS A 263 38.79 13.50 46.91
CA LYS A 263 39.11 14.27 48.13
C LYS A 263 39.97 13.41 49.05
N ALA A 264 40.94 14.00 49.73
CA ALA A 264 41.70 13.35 50.79
C ALA A 264 41.18 13.76 52.18
N TYR A 265 41.23 12.84 53.15
CA TYR A 265 40.64 12.99 54.48
C TYR A 265 41.51 12.31 55.55
N SER A 266 41.64 12.96 56.70
CA SER A 266 42.24 12.37 57.90
C SER A 266 41.56 12.93 59.15
N ARG A 267 40.79 12.08 59.84
CA ARG A 267 40.12 12.34 61.15
C ARG A 267 39.21 13.57 61.20
N ASN A 268 39.80 14.77 61.26
CA ASN A 268 39.09 16.04 61.42
C ASN A 268 39.42 17.04 60.29
N THR A 269 40.30 16.68 59.35
CA THR A 269 40.73 17.53 58.22
C THR A 269 40.42 16.87 56.89
N PHE A 270 40.09 17.69 55.88
CA PHE A 270 39.75 17.25 54.53
C PHE A 270 40.32 18.22 53.50
N SER A 271 40.68 17.71 52.31
CA SER A 271 41.11 18.54 51.19
C SER A 271 39.92 19.14 50.43
N GLN A 272 40.20 20.13 49.58
CA GLN A 272 39.30 20.44 48.47
C GLN A 272 39.21 19.25 47.50
N ALA A 273 38.12 19.17 46.74
CA ALA A 273 37.99 18.19 45.65
C ALA A 273 38.73 18.68 44.42
N GLU A 274 39.61 17.83 43.88
CA GLU A 274 40.08 17.99 42.50
C GLU A 274 39.12 17.21 41.57
N PHE A 275 38.77 17.79 40.43
CA PHE A 275 37.78 17.25 39.48
C PHE A 275 38.42 16.91 38.14
N ILE A 276 37.92 15.86 37.47
CA ILE A 276 38.33 15.47 36.12
C ILE A 276 37.16 14.93 35.30
N TRP A 277 37.18 15.21 33.99
CA TRP A 277 36.25 14.64 33.01
C TRP A 277 36.88 13.46 32.28
N GLY A 278 36.41 12.26 32.57
CA GLY A 278 36.82 11.04 31.88
C GLY A 278 35.85 10.67 30.75
N LYS A 279 36.31 10.64 29.50
CA LYS A 279 35.52 10.03 28.41
C LYS A 279 35.86 8.54 28.28
N THR A 280 34.85 7.68 28.40
CA THR A 280 34.99 6.24 28.21
C THR A 280 35.22 5.90 26.74
N GLU A 281 35.96 4.81 26.51
CA GLU A 281 36.31 4.34 25.18
C GLU A 281 35.08 3.80 24.42
N VAL A 282 35.20 3.65 23.10
CA VAL A 282 34.18 2.98 22.27
C VAL A 282 34.06 1.51 22.66
N GLY A 283 32.82 1.03 22.72
CA GLY A 283 32.47 -0.33 23.12
C GLY A 283 31.69 -1.09 22.06
N ARG A 284 31.22 -2.28 22.45
CA ARG A 284 30.43 -3.18 21.61
C ARG A 284 29.10 -2.55 21.23
N ALA A 285 28.80 -2.46 19.93
CA ALA A 285 27.51 -1.96 19.45
C ALA A 285 26.34 -2.89 19.86
N PRO A 286 25.20 -2.36 20.33
CA PRO A 286 24.01 -3.17 20.61
C PRO A 286 23.45 -3.85 19.35
N LYS A 287 22.63 -4.89 19.54
CA LYS A 287 21.99 -5.59 18.42
C LYS A 287 21.12 -4.65 17.57
N PRO A 288 21.22 -4.66 16.23
CA PRO A 288 20.30 -3.93 15.34
C PRO A 288 18.84 -4.26 15.64
N THR A 289 17.96 -3.25 15.59
CA THR A 289 16.55 -3.43 15.97
C THR A 289 15.64 -3.56 14.74
N GLY A 290 14.47 -4.18 14.91
CA GLY A 290 13.48 -4.28 13.82
C GLY A 290 13.96 -5.03 12.57
N LEU A 291 14.90 -5.97 12.71
CA LEU A 291 15.41 -6.79 11.61
C LEU A 291 14.28 -7.58 10.94
N LYS A 292 14.04 -7.30 9.65
CA LYS A 292 13.06 -7.97 8.78
C LYS A 292 13.73 -8.42 7.50
N ALA A 293 13.36 -9.60 7.01
CA ALA A 293 13.61 -10.02 5.63
C ALA A 293 12.30 -9.98 4.85
N VAL A 294 12.29 -9.30 3.70
CA VAL A 294 11.21 -9.35 2.71
C VAL A 294 11.66 -10.27 1.57
N PRO A 295 11.11 -11.49 1.42
CA PRO A 295 11.43 -12.36 0.31
C PRO A 295 10.93 -11.78 -1.02
N GLY A 296 11.65 -12.04 -2.10
CA GLY A 296 11.25 -11.60 -3.44
C GLY A 296 11.82 -12.50 -4.54
N GLY A 297 11.48 -12.13 -5.77
CA GLY A 297 11.99 -12.79 -6.97
C GLY A 297 10.93 -13.06 -8.01
N THR A 298 11.39 -13.51 -9.17
CA THR A 298 10.57 -14.09 -10.24
C THR A 298 10.98 -15.55 -10.42
N ASN A 299 10.25 -16.28 -11.29
CA ASN A 299 10.26 -17.75 -11.40
C ASN A 299 11.65 -18.43 -11.50
N ASP A 300 12.69 -17.71 -11.90
CA ASP A 300 14.06 -18.20 -12.09
C ASP A 300 15.12 -17.53 -11.17
N THR A 301 14.77 -16.48 -10.43
CA THR A 301 15.72 -15.74 -9.55
C THR A 301 15.07 -15.28 -8.24
N TRP A 302 15.44 -15.93 -7.13
CA TRP A 302 15.01 -15.56 -5.78
C TRP A 302 16.02 -14.60 -5.11
N ASN A 303 15.49 -13.51 -4.54
CA ASN A 303 16.23 -12.54 -3.73
C ASN A 303 15.51 -12.30 -2.39
N ALA A 304 16.12 -11.52 -1.50
CA ALA A 304 15.43 -11.02 -0.30
C ALA A 304 16.03 -9.71 0.19
N THR A 305 15.19 -8.72 0.48
CA THR A 305 15.59 -7.43 1.02
C THR A 305 15.62 -7.52 2.54
N ILE A 306 16.81 -7.47 3.12
CA ILE A 306 17.04 -7.40 4.55
C ILE A 306 17.02 -5.94 4.97
N THR A 307 16.29 -5.62 6.04
CA THR A 307 16.14 -4.25 6.55
C THR A 307 16.25 -4.25 8.07
N TRP A 308 16.90 -3.24 8.64
CA TRP A 308 17.05 -3.05 10.09
C TRP A 308 17.02 -1.56 10.46
N LYS A 309 16.79 -1.26 11.73
CA LYS A 309 16.89 0.09 12.30
C LYS A 309 18.17 0.23 13.10
N GLU A 310 18.84 1.36 12.93
CA GLU A 310 19.94 1.80 13.79
C GLU A 310 19.49 1.91 15.25
N THR A 311 20.40 1.64 16.17
CA THR A 311 20.14 1.61 17.60
C THR A 311 20.28 3.00 18.21
N VAL A 312 19.23 3.51 18.87
CA VAL A 312 19.19 4.86 19.49
C VAL A 312 20.37 5.12 20.44
N ILE A 313 20.92 4.07 21.06
CA ILE A 313 22.19 4.14 21.80
C ILE A 313 23.28 3.50 20.93
N THR A 314 24.17 4.33 20.37
CA THR A 314 25.38 3.85 19.70
C THR A 314 26.57 3.96 20.67
N ASN A 315 27.17 2.81 21.01
CA ASN A 315 28.30 2.71 21.97
C ASN A 315 29.64 3.24 21.38
N GLY A 316 29.56 4.16 20.44
CA GLY A 316 30.59 4.57 19.48
C GLY A 316 30.01 4.64 18.06
N GLU A 317 30.68 5.34 17.16
CA GLU A 317 30.23 5.50 15.78
C GLU A 317 30.25 4.16 15.02
N ILE A 318 29.13 3.79 14.40
CA ILE A 318 29.03 2.58 13.59
C ILE A 318 29.70 2.85 12.24
N LYS A 319 30.76 2.12 11.92
CA LYS A 319 31.50 2.29 10.67
C LYS A 319 30.98 1.40 9.55
N GLN A 320 30.54 0.19 9.90
CA GLN A 320 29.99 -0.81 8.97
C GLN A 320 28.93 -1.65 9.67
N TYR A 321 28.00 -2.23 8.91
CA TYR A 321 27.29 -3.44 9.34
C TYR A 321 27.85 -4.64 8.56
N LYS A 322 27.71 -5.84 9.13
CA LYS A 322 28.02 -7.09 8.45
C LYS A 322 26.78 -7.97 8.44
N VAL A 323 26.34 -8.34 7.23
CA VAL A 323 25.16 -9.17 6.97
C VAL A 323 25.64 -10.55 6.56
N CYS A 324 25.23 -11.58 7.29
CA CYS A 324 25.60 -12.97 7.02
C CYS A 324 24.36 -13.85 6.84
N TRP A 325 24.43 -14.89 5.99
CA TRP A 325 23.31 -15.79 5.73
C TRP A 325 23.74 -17.22 5.36
N SER A 326 22.86 -18.17 5.67
CA SER A 326 23.04 -19.61 5.40
C SER A 326 21.72 -20.34 5.18
N ARG A 327 21.75 -21.48 4.46
CA ARG A 327 20.60 -22.39 4.30
C ARG A 327 20.41 -23.22 5.56
N ASN A 328 19.20 -23.25 6.10
CA ASN A 328 18.93 -23.82 7.41
C ASN A 328 18.46 -25.29 7.32
N ALA A 329 19.32 -26.18 6.80
CA ALA A 329 19.04 -27.62 6.71
C ALA A 329 20.29 -28.52 6.60
N ILE A 330 20.70 -29.12 7.74
CA ILE A 330 21.49 -30.37 7.88
C ILE A 330 22.94 -30.37 7.35
N VAL A 331 23.24 -29.76 6.20
CA VAL A 331 24.58 -29.69 5.60
C VAL A 331 25.28 -28.41 6.04
N LYS A 332 26.54 -28.52 6.49
CA LYS A 332 27.40 -27.35 6.79
C LYS A 332 27.89 -26.68 5.51
N GLU A 333 27.03 -25.93 4.84
CA GLU A 333 27.48 -24.93 3.87
C GLU A 333 28.19 -23.77 4.60
N PRO A 334 29.21 -23.15 3.99
CA PRO A 334 29.86 -21.97 4.58
C PRO A 334 28.86 -20.80 4.62
N GLU A 335 28.80 -20.12 5.77
CA GLU A 335 28.02 -18.89 5.94
C GLU A 335 28.59 -17.80 5.00
N LYS A 336 27.73 -17.26 4.13
CA LYS A 336 28.08 -16.12 3.28
C LYS A 336 27.96 -14.86 4.10
N CYS A 337 28.91 -13.94 3.99
CA CYS A 337 28.90 -12.66 4.69
C CYS A 337 29.38 -11.53 3.79
N GLU A 338 28.66 -10.42 3.79
CA GLU A 338 29.06 -9.17 3.14
C GLU A 338 29.01 -8.00 4.13
N ALA A 339 29.78 -6.94 3.85
CA ALA A 339 29.88 -5.76 4.70
C ALA A 339 29.29 -4.54 3.99
N THR A 340 28.48 -3.78 4.71
CA THR A 340 27.82 -2.55 4.24
C THR A 340 28.34 -1.35 5.03
N ASN A 341 28.10 -0.13 4.52
CA ASN A 341 28.48 1.09 5.21
C ASN A 341 27.63 1.31 6.47
N GLY A 342 28.18 1.97 7.49
CA GLY A 342 27.50 2.20 8.77
C GLY A 342 26.23 3.07 8.71
N ASN A 343 26.00 3.76 7.59
CA ASN A 343 24.78 4.52 7.30
C ASN A 343 23.72 3.73 6.50
N GLN A 344 23.99 2.47 6.15
CA GLN A 344 23.02 1.63 5.43
C GLN A 344 22.17 0.83 6.41
N SER A 345 20.85 0.89 6.21
CA SER A 345 19.80 0.19 6.97
C SER A 345 19.18 -0.98 6.18
N THR A 346 19.66 -1.23 4.96
CA THR A 346 19.11 -2.20 4.02
C THR A 346 20.21 -2.96 3.27
N PHE A 347 19.92 -4.20 2.85
CA PHE A 347 20.81 -5.04 2.05
C PHE A 347 20.01 -6.05 1.20
N GLU A 348 20.47 -6.38 -0.01
CA GLU A 348 19.75 -7.27 -0.94
C GLU A 348 20.48 -8.61 -1.13
N LEU A 349 19.93 -9.68 -0.57
CA LEU A 349 20.42 -11.06 -0.76
C LEU A 349 20.09 -11.56 -2.16
N LYS A 350 21.09 -12.06 -2.91
CA LYS A 350 20.92 -12.56 -4.29
C LYS A 350 21.32 -14.02 -4.42
N GLY A 351 20.71 -14.70 -5.40
CA GLY A 351 21.01 -16.10 -5.71
C GLY A 351 20.51 -17.08 -4.63
N LEU A 352 19.32 -16.84 -4.11
CA LEU A 352 18.63 -17.78 -3.21
C LEU A 352 18.00 -18.92 -4.04
N ALA A 353 17.66 -20.03 -3.38
CA ALA A 353 16.89 -21.13 -3.97
C ALA A 353 15.40 -21.01 -3.59
N ALA A 354 14.49 -21.49 -4.43
CA ALA A 354 13.04 -21.49 -4.20
C ALA A 354 12.64 -22.18 -2.87
N PHE A 355 11.59 -21.68 -2.21
CA PHE A 355 10.95 -22.27 -1.02
C PHE A 355 11.94 -22.84 0.02
N THR A 356 13.03 -22.11 0.25
CA THR A 356 14.16 -22.55 1.07
C THR A 356 14.26 -21.66 2.29
N LYS A 357 14.39 -22.26 3.48
CA LYS A 357 14.53 -21.53 4.73
C LYS A 357 15.97 -21.04 4.91
N TYR A 358 16.13 -19.73 5.04
CA TYR A 358 17.39 -19.05 5.32
C TYR A 358 17.43 -18.56 6.77
N ASN A 359 18.61 -18.57 7.36
CA ASN A 359 18.93 -17.83 8.57
C ASN A 359 19.82 -16.65 8.20
N VAL A 360 19.49 -15.46 8.69
CA VAL A 360 20.24 -14.22 8.47
C VAL A 360 20.67 -13.64 9.80
N THR A 361 21.92 -13.19 9.89
CA THR A 361 22.45 -12.43 11.02
C THR A 361 22.96 -11.07 10.56
N VAL A 362 22.71 -10.03 11.36
CA VAL A 362 23.23 -8.66 11.12
C VAL A 362 23.85 -8.13 12.39
N HIS A 363 25.08 -7.65 12.32
CA HIS A 363 25.77 -7.00 13.44
C HIS A 363 26.47 -5.71 12.99
N ALA A 364 26.45 -4.70 13.84
CA ALA A 364 27.21 -3.47 13.64
C ALA A 364 28.69 -3.65 13.98
N ILE A 365 29.56 -2.82 13.42
CA ILE A 365 30.99 -2.75 13.73
C ILE A 365 31.35 -1.32 14.13
N THR A 366 31.76 -1.16 15.38
CA THR A 366 32.34 0.09 15.93
C THR A 366 33.87 0.04 15.88
N ARG A 367 34.55 1.17 16.07
CA ARG A 367 36.02 1.23 16.09
C ARG A 367 36.52 2.03 17.30
N THR A 368 37.53 1.48 18.00
CA THR A 368 38.20 2.18 19.11
C THR A 368 39.04 3.35 18.62
N ARG A 369 39.35 4.28 19.52
CA ARG A 369 40.29 5.38 19.30
C ARG A 369 41.67 4.93 18.81
N ASN A 370 42.07 3.69 19.13
CA ASN A 370 43.33 3.08 18.72
C ASN A 370 43.24 2.36 17.35
N GLY A 371 42.07 2.34 16.71
CA GLY A 371 41.86 1.78 15.37
C GLY A 371 41.30 0.34 15.33
N GLU A 372 41.13 -0.33 16.48
CA GLU A 372 40.63 -1.70 16.54
C GLU A 372 39.12 -1.75 16.25
N ASN A 373 38.68 -2.67 15.38
CA ASN A 373 37.26 -2.87 15.09
C ASN A 373 36.62 -3.81 16.14
N ILE A 374 35.51 -3.38 16.78
CA ILE A 374 34.73 -4.20 17.71
C ILE A 374 33.46 -4.72 17.01
N THR A 375 33.21 -6.02 17.07
CA THR A 375 31.98 -6.65 16.55
C THR A 375 30.83 -6.53 17.54
N GLY A 376 29.74 -5.89 17.12
CA GLY A 376 28.50 -5.74 17.88
C GLY A 376 27.76 -7.05 18.17
N GLU A 377 26.56 -6.95 18.73
CA GLU A 377 25.66 -8.10 18.89
C GLU A 377 24.94 -8.47 17.59
N ASN A 378 24.70 -9.77 17.40
CA ASN A 378 23.96 -10.29 16.24
C ASN A 378 22.46 -10.14 16.46
N ALA A 379 21.78 -9.39 15.58
CA ALA A 379 20.36 -9.55 15.34
C ALA A 379 20.15 -10.73 14.38
N ASN A 380 19.29 -11.68 14.72
CA ASN A 380 19.03 -12.89 13.93
C ASN A 380 17.59 -12.88 13.41
N HIS A 381 17.37 -13.33 12.17
CA HIS A 381 16.05 -13.46 11.55
C HIS A 381 16.02 -14.64 10.58
N THR A 382 14.97 -15.47 10.63
CA THR A 382 14.78 -16.58 9.67
C THR A 382 13.60 -16.32 8.76
N PHE A 383 13.79 -16.48 7.46
CA PHE A 383 12.74 -16.34 6.45
C PHE A 383 12.76 -17.54 5.48
N THR A 384 11.68 -17.71 4.71
CA THR A 384 11.63 -18.64 3.59
C THR A 384 11.56 -17.81 2.31
N SER A 385 12.35 -18.16 1.29
CA SER A 385 12.21 -17.58 -0.05
C SER A 385 10.83 -17.92 -0.65
N THR A 386 10.39 -17.14 -1.64
CA THR A 386 9.11 -17.38 -2.34
C THR A 386 9.07 -18.75 -3.03
N ASP A 387 7.85 -19.19 -3.35
CA ASP A 387 7.59 -20.36 -4.18
C ASP A 387 8.38 -20.31 -5.51
N GLY A 388 8.54 -21.47 -6.14
CA GLY A 388 8.97 -21.62 -7.53
C GLY A 388 8.10 -22.64 -8.25
N ILE A 389 8.26 -22.73 -9.57
CA ILE A 389 7.48 -23.65 -10.42
C ILE A 389 7.70 -25.11 -9.97
N PRO A 390 6.64 -25.86 -9.58
CA PRO A 390 6.74 -27.27 -9.24
C PRO A 390 7.29 -28.11 -10.40
N SER A 391 8.13 -29.10 -10.08
CA SER A 391 8.47 -30.16 -11.04
C SER A 391 7.25 -31.02 -11.39
N LYS A 392 7.39 -31.89 -12.40
CA LYS A 392 6.28 -32.72 -12.89
C LYS A 392 5.85 -33.78 -11.87
N PRO A 393 4.55 -34.10 -11.77
CA PRO A 393 4.07 -35.27 -11.03
C PRO A 393 4.77 -36.56 -11.46
N GLU A 394 5.00 -37.46 -10.50
CA GLU A 394 5.73 -38.72 -10.74
C GLU A 394 4.77 -39.90 -10.95
N ASP A 395 5.28 -41.03 -11.45
CA ASP A 395 4.54 -42.28 -11.68
C ASP A 395 3.15 -42.14 -12.34
N LEU A 396 3.03 -41.21 -13.29
CA LEU A 396 1.81 -40.99 -14.06
C LEU A 396 1.43 -42.26 -14.85
N SER A 397 0.23 -42.77 -14.61
CA SER A 397 -0.30 -44.00 -15.20
C SER A 397 -1.81 -43.89 -15.44
N ALA A 398 -2.32 -44.65 -16.42
CA ALA A 398 -3.74 -44.71 -16.77
C ALA A 398 -4.20 -46.16 -16.97
N SER A 399 -5.46 -46.46 -16.65
CA SER A 399 -6.04 -47.81 -16.74
C SER A 399 -7.54 -47.77 -17.05
N LEU A 400 -8.04 -48.64 -17.93
CA LEU A 400 -9.48 -48.83 -18.16
C LEU A 400 -10.22 -49.21 -16.88
N LYS A 401 -11.45 -48.69 -16.71
CA LYS A 401 -12.40 -49.10 -15.67
C LYS A 401 -13.19 -50.31 -16.19
N LYS A 402 -13.22 -51.41 -15.43
CA LYS A 402 -13.68 -52.72 -15.95
C LYS A 402 -15.19 -52.81 -16.22
N ASP A 403 -15.97 -51.95 -15.58
CA ASP A 403 -17.42 -52.08 -15.47
C ASP A 403 -18.19 -50.94 -16.17
N VAL A 404 -17.49 -50.07 -16.90
CA VAL A 404 -18.06 -48.92 -17.62
C VAL A 404 -17.35 -48.74 -18.96
N ASP A 405 -18.10 -48.79 -20.06
CA ASP A 405 -17.58 -48.55 -21.42
C ASP A 405 -16.95 -47.14 -21.51
N ASN A 406 -15.79 -47.04 -22.16
CA ASN A 406 -15.02 -45.79 -22.35
C ASN A 406 -14.79 -44.96 -21.07
N ALA A 407 -14.42 -45.61 -19.98
CA ALA A 407 -13.95 -44.95 -18.76
C ALA A 407 -12.51 -45.37 -18.41
N PHE A 408 -11.68 -44.40 -18.00
CA PHE A 408 -10.34 -44.66 -17.49
C PHE A 408 -10.06 -43.94 -16.17
N ILE A 409 -9.11 -44.50 -15.43
CA ILE A 409 -8.63 -44.00 -14.13
C ILE A 409 -7.16 -43.63 -14.27
N VAL A 410 -6.87 -42.35 -14.03
CA VAL A 410 -5.53 -41.76 -14.02
C VAL A 410 -4.99 -41.78 -12.59
N ARG A 411 -3.70 -42.08 -12.40
CA ARG A 411 -3.00 -42.07 -11.10
C ARG A 411 -1.60 -41.47 -11.25
N TRP A 412 -1.09 -40.85 -10.20
CA TRP A 412 0.25 -40.23 -10.16
C TRP A 412 0.77 -40.18 -8.72
N LYS A 413 1.93 -39.56 -8.51
CA LYS A 413 2.53 -39.25 -7.20
C LYS A 413 2.93 -37.77 -7.12
N LYS A 414 3.19 -37.29 -5.91
CA LYS A 414 3.67 -35.92 -5.65
C LYS A 414 5.01 -35.67 -6.38
N PRO A 415 5.23 -34.51 -7.00
CA PRO A 415 6.52 -34.18 -7.62
C PRO A 415 7.67 -34.20 -6.61
N SER A 416 8.84 -34.71 -7.02
CA SER A 416 10.05 -34.80 -6.19
C SER A 416 10.61 -33.45 -5.76
N SER A 417 10.44 -32.40 -6.59
CA SER A 417 10.74 -31.02 -6.22
C SER A 417 9.47 -30.17 -6.36
N PRO A 418 8.65 -30.02 -5.29
CA PRO A 418 7.42 -29.25 -5.35
C PRO A 418 7.65 -27.73 -5.33
N LYS A 419 8.83 -27.26 -4.88
CA LYS A 419 9.25 -25.85 -4.78
C LYS A 419 8.21 -24.89 -4.14
N GLY A 420 7.40 -25.42 -3.23
CA GLY A 420 6.32 -24.72 -2.55
C GLY A 420 5.33 -25.72 -1.97
N GLU A 421 4.26 -25.23 -1.37
CA GLU A 421 3.16 -26.09 -0.93
C GLU A 421 2.20 -26.38 -2.09
N VAL A 422 2.14 -27.65 -2.51
CA VAL A 422 1.19 -28.09 -3.54
C VAL A 422 -0.23 -28.02 -2.96
N LYS A 423 -1.08 -27.19 -3.56
CA LYS A 423 -2.50 -26.98 -3.20
C LYS A 423 -3.39 -28.04 -3.85
N ASP A 424 -3.16 -28.30 -5.14
CA ASP A 424 -3.95 -29.22 -5.97
C ASP A 424 -3.14 -29.85 -7.11
N TYR A 425 -3.78 -30.79 -7.82
CA TYR A 425 -3.36 -31.30 -9.12
C TYR A 425 -4.43 -31.00 -10.16
N GLU A 426 -3.97 -30.53 -11.32
CA GLU A 426 -4.80 -30.21 -12.48
C GLU A 426 -4.57 -31.26 -13.57
N ILE A 427 -5.65 -31.87 -14.06
CA ILE A 427 -5.62 -32.91 -15.08
C ILE A 427 -6.37 -32.41 -16.31
N HIS A 428 -5.68 -32.39 -17.45
CA HIS A 428 -6.26 -32.16 -18.77
C HIS A 428 -6.26 -33.45 -19.58
N ILE A 429 -7.31 -33.65 -20.37
CA ILE A 429 -7.43 -34.73 -21.35
C ILE A 429 -7.61 -34.10 -22.72
N TYR A 430 -6.67 -34.39 -23.63
CA TYR A 430 -6.70 -33.89 -25.00
C TYR A 430 -7.08 -35.00 -25.98
N CYS A 431 -8.00 -34.69 -26.88
CA CYS A 431 -8.30 -35.46 -28.08
C CYS A 431 -7.72 -34.69 -29.28
N GLY A 432 -6.65 -35.23 -29.88
CA GLY A 432 -5.82 -34.47 -30.82
C GLY A 432 -5.23 -33.20 -30.18
N THR A 433 -5.61 -32.03 -30.70
CA THR A 433 -5.22 -30.71 -30.18
C THR A 433 -6.28 -30.07 -29.27
N HIS A 434 -7.46 -30.66 -29.14
CA HIS A 434 -8.59 -30.10 -28.37
C HIS A 434 -8.56 -30.63 -26.93
N CYS A 435 -8.73 -29.76 -25.93
CA CYS A 435 -8.87 -30.16 -24.53
C CYS A 435 -10.33 -30.55 -24.27
N GLU A 436 -10.59 -31.85 -24.19
CA GLU A 436 -11.95 -32.40 -24.09
C GLU A 436 -12.48 -32.38 -22.65
N ASN A 437 -11.60 -32.53 -21.66
CA ASN A 437 -11.94 -32.50 -20.24
C ASN A 437 -10.81 -31.87 -19.40
N LYS A 438 -11.17 -31.04 -18.42
CA LYS A 438 -10.29 -30.48 -17.39
C LYS A 438 -10.87 -30.78 -16.01
N LYS A 439 -10.03 -31.23 -15.06
CA LYS A 439 -10.45 -31.63 -13.72
C LYS A 439 -9.35 -31.32 -12.69
N THR A 440 -9.73 -30.64 -11.62
CA THR A 440 -8.84 -30.35 -10.48
C THR A 440 -9.14 -31.34 -9.34
N VAL A 441 -8.13 -31.77 -8.60
CA VAL A 441 -8.28 -32.55 -7.35
C VAL A 441 -7.26 -32.11 -6.30
N ASN A 442 -7.67 -32.10 -5.03
CA ASN A 442 -6.86 -31.60 -3.91
C ASN A 442 -5.53 -32.35 -3.76
N ASN A 443 -4.52 -31.72 -3.14
CA ASN A 443 -3.16 -32.25 -2.95
C ASN A 443 -3.04 -33.64 -2.26
N SER A 444 -4.08 -34.10 -1.56
CA SER A 444 -4.18 -35.42 -0.94
C SER A 444 -4.67 -36.52 -1.90
N THR A 445 -5.21 -36.15 -3.06
CA THR A 445 -5.89 -37.05 -4.00
C THR A 445 -5.04 -37.31 -5.23
N PHE A 446 -4.49 -38.53 -5.30
CA PHE A 446 -3.55 -38.99 -6.33
C PHE A 446 -4.20 -39.83 -7.45
N ARG A 447 -5.51 -39.66 -7.66
CA ARG A 447 -6.30 -40.37 -8.67
C ARG A 447 -7.42 -39.52 -9.23
N ALA A 448 -7.74 -39.68 -10.51
CA ALA A 448 -8.90 -39.07 -11.15
C ALA A 448 -9.58 -40.07 -12.09
N GLU A 449 -10.91 -40.13 -12.05
CA GLU A 449 -11.73 -40.96 -12.94
C GLU A 449 -12.45 -40.10 -13.98
N PHE A 450 -12.54 -40.63 -15.20
CA PHE A 450 -13.20 -40.03 -16.36
C PHE A 450 -14.01 -41.10 -17.11
N SER A 451 -15.12 -40.70 -17.71
CA SER A 451 -16.13 -41.57 -18.33
C SER A 451 -16.85 -40.85 -19.46
N ASN A 452 -17.63 -41.58 -20.27
CA ASN A 452 -18.32 -41.07 -21.47
C ASN A 452 -17.37 -40.55 -22.57
N LEU A 453 -16.14 -41.07 -22.61
CA LEU A 453 -15.14 -40.75 -23.64
C LEU A 453 -15.56 -41.36 -24.99
N TYR A 454 -14.96 -40.91 -26.09
CA TYR A 454 -15.21 -41.48 -27.43
C TYR A 454 -14.57 -42.87 -27.59
N HIS A 455 -15.14 -43.72 -28.46
CA HIS A 455 -14.60 -45.05 -28.80
C HIS A 455 -13.39 -44.94 -29.74
N SER A 456 -12.48 -45.93 -29.68
CA SER A 456 -11.34 -46.06 -30.61
C SER A 456 -10.53 -44.77 -30.77
N THR A 457 -10.37 -44.01 -29.68
CA THR A 457 -9.82 -42.65 -29.67
C THR A 457 -8.58 -42.60 -28.79
N THR A 458 -7.51 -42.00 -29.33
CA THR A 458 -6.23 -41.78 -28.63
C THR A 458 -6.27 -40.48 -27.83
N TYR A 459 -6.21 -40.62 -26.50
CA TYR A 459 -6.22 -39.49 -25.57
C TYR A 459 -4.82 -39.20 -25.03
N ASN A 460 -4.42 -37.92 -25.03
CA ASN A 460 -3.23 -37.44 -24.36
C ASN A 460 -3.62 -36.80 -23.01
N ILE A 461 -3.26 -37.46 -21.93
CA ILE A 461 -3.61 -37.12 -20.55
C ILE A 461 -2.42 -36.38 -19.93
N THR A 462 -2.62 -35.16 -19.44
CA THR A 462 -1.54 -34.38 -18.81
C THR A 462 -1.90 -33.95 -17.40
N VAL A 463 -1.01 -34.21 -16.45
CA VAL A 463 -1.19 -33.84 -15.03
C VAL A 463 -0.15 -32.81 -14.64
N PHE A 464 -0.60 -31.75 -13.97
CA PHE A 464 0.20 -30.68 -13.41
C PHE A 464 0.05 -30.70 -11.88
N ALA A 465 1.09 -30.29 -11.14
CA ALA A 465 0.98 -29.96 -9.72
C ALA A 465 0.91 -28.44 -9.56
N ARG A 466 0.03 -27.91 -8.72
CA ARG A 466 -0.16 -26.46 -8.53
C ARG A 466 0.23 -26.03 -7.11
N ASN A 467 1.10 -25.04 -6.98
CA ASN A 467 1.34 -24.30 -5.73
C ASN A 467 0.81 -22.86 -5.89
N THR A 468 1.63 -21.83 -5.69
CA THR A 468 1.36 -20.47 -6.21
C THR A 468 1.45 -20.40 -7.75
N TYR A 469 2.14 -21.36 -8.38
CA TYR A 469 2.31 -21.49 -9.82
C TYR A 469 1.77 -22.84 -10.34
N LEU A 470 1.46 -22.89 -11.63
CA LEU A 470 1.22 -24.16 -12.32
C LEU A 470 2.56 -24.83 -12.67
N GLY A 471 2.76 -26.05 -12.18
CA GLY A 471 4.00 -26.82 -12.36
C GLY A 471 4.22 -27.38 -13.77
N MET A 472 5.33 -28.10 -13.93
CA MET A 472 5.64 -28.80 -15.17
C MET A 472 4.65 -29.95 -15.43
N LYS A 473 4.26 -30.17 -16.68
CA LYS A 473 3.37 -31.28 -17.04
C LYS A 473 4.07 -32.64 -17.01
N ALA A 474 3.43 -33.62 -16.40
CA ALA A 474 3.56 -35.02 -16.77
C ALA A 474 2.54 -35.33 -17.88
N SER A 475 2.87 -36.21 -18.82
CA SER A 475 1.97 -36.60 -19.94
C SER A 475 2.03 -38.11 -20.19
N ILE A 476 0.88 -38.71 -20.49
CA ILE A 476 0.75 -40.11 -20.92
C ILE A 476 -0.32 -40.22 -22.01
N ILE A 477 -0.13 -41.13 -22.97
CA ILE A 477 -1.10 -41.41 -24.03
C ILE A 477 -1.87 -42.68 -23.69
N PHE A 478 -3.19 -42.71 -23.93
CA PHE A 478 -4.07 -43.83 -23.62
C PHE A 478 -5.21 -43.97 -24.64
N ASP A 479 -5.48 -45.20 -25.08
CA ASP A 479 -6.47 -45.49 -26.14
C ASP A 479 -7.75 -46.12 -25.58
N THR A 480 -8.91 -45.76 -26.13
CA THR A 480 -10.21 -46.37 -25.81
C THR A 480 -10.58 -47.51 -26.78
N SER A 481 -11.36 -48.49 -26.31
CA SER A 481 -11.77 -49.66 -27.11
C SER A 481 -13.17 -49.53 -27.71
N TYR A 482 -13.49 -50.44 -28.64
CA TYR A 482 -14.72 -50.43 -29.44
C TYR A 482 -15.88 -51.18 -28.76
N ASN A 483 -17.10 -50.63 -28.80
CA ASN A 483 -18.30 -51.29 -28.25
C ASN A 483 -19.06 -52.08 -29.32
N SER A 484 -18.93 -53.41 -29.27
CA SER A 484 -19.52 -54.36 -30.23
C SER A 484 -21.05 -54.40 -30.23
N LYS A 485 -21.73 -53.93 -29.18
CA LYS A 485 -23.21 -53.97 -29.09
C LYS A 485 -23.86 -52.90 -29.97
N ALA A 486 -23.27 -51.71 -30.06
CA ALA A 486 -23.81 -50.59 -30.83
C ALA A 486 -23.86 -50.92 -32.34
N THR A 487 -22.80 -51.53 -32.87
CA THR A 487 -22.66 -51.89 -34.30
C THR A 487 -23.75 -52.86 -34.75
N ILE A 488 -24.08 -53.85 -33.92
CA ILE A 488 -25.10 -54.87 -34.23
C ILE A 488 -26.47 -54.21 -34.39
N GLY A 489 -26.83 -53.27 -33.52
CA GLY A 489 -28.06 -52.48 -33.63
C GLY A 489 -28.11 -51.61 -34.89
N VAL A 490 -27.03 -50.91 -35.21
CA VAL A 490 -26.93 -50.07 -36.42
C VAL A 490 -27.03 -50.90 -37.71
N MET A 491 -26.36 -52.05 -37.78
CA MET A 491 -26.43 -52.94 -38.94
C MET A 491 -27.84 -53.53 -39.12
N ALA A 492 -28.50 -53.94 -38.03
CA ALA A 492 -29.88 -54.41 -38.09
C ALA A 492 -30.85 -53.31 -38.58
N PHE A 493 -30.69 -52.08 -38.12
CA PHE A 493 -31.50 -50.94 -38.56
C PHE A 493 -31.35 -50.67 -40.08
N PHE A 494 -30.13 -50.66 -40.61
CA PHE A 494 -29.90 -50.46 -42.04
C PHE A 494 -30.47 -51.60 -42.91
N ILE A 495 -30.40 -52.86 -42.44
CA ILE A 495 -31.02 -54.00 -43.14
C ILE A 495 -32.55 -53.81 -43.22
N CYS A 496 -33.20 -53.45 -42.11
CA CYS A 496 -34.64 -53.16 -42.10
C CYS A 496 -35.01 -51.98 -43.02
N LEU A 497 -34.21 -50.91 -43.01
CA LEU A 497 -34.42 -49.74 -43.88
C LEU A 497 -34.35 -50.11 -45.37
N ILE A 498 -33.36 -50.92 -45.77
CA ILE A 498 -33.19 -51.40 -47.15
C ILE A 498 -34.39 -52.25 -47.59
N ILE A 499 -34.90 -53.14 -46.73
CA ILE A 499 -36.08 -53.96 -47.02
C ILE A 499 -37.33 -53.08 -47.27
N VAL A 500 -37.55 -52.06 -46.43
CA VAL A 500 -38.67 -51.11 -46.61
C VAL A 500 -38.54 -50.31 -47.90
N VAL A 501 -37.34 -49.84 -48.24
CA VAL A 501 -37.08 -49.11 -49.51
C VAL A 501 -37.33 -50.02 -50.72
N LEU A 502 -36.88 -51.29 -50.69
CA LEU A 502 -37.11 -52.24 -51.78
C LEU A 502 -38.61 -52.55 -51.97
N LEU A 503 -39.37 -52.74 -50.88
CA LEU A 503 -40.83 -52.93 -50.94
C LEU A 503 -41.57 -51.69 -51.47
N PHE A 504 -41.15 -50.49 -51.08
CA PHE A 504 -41.72 -49.25 -51.61
C PHE A 504 -41.42 -49.09 -53.12
N MET A 505 -40.21 -49.46 -53.55
CA MET A 505 -39.79 -49.40 -54.95
C MET A 505 -40.54 -50.43 -55.82
N THR A 506 -40.75 -51.67 -55.37
CA THR A 506 -41.57 -52.64 -56.13
C THR A 506 -43.03 -52.21 -56.23
N CYS A 507 -43.62 -51.70 -55.14
CA CYS A 507 -44.96 -51.10 -55.15
C CYS A 507 -45.09 -49.90 -56.12
N LYS A 508 -44.05 -49.05 -56.23
CA LYS A 508 -44.03 -47.97 -57.23
C LYS A 508 -43.84 -48.49 -58.66
N MET A 509 -42.94 -49.45 -58.88
CA MET A 509 -42.69 -50.03 -60.21
C MET A 509 -43.93 -50.73 -60.80
N LEU A 510 -44.73 -51.39 -59.96
CA LEU A 510 -46.00 -52.01 -60.39
C LEU A 510 -47.07 -50.97 -60.76
N LYS A 511 -47.11 -49.82 -60.08
CA LYS A 511 -48.01 -48.69 -60.44
C LYS A 511 -47.51 -47.90 -61.65
N ALA A 512 -46.19 -47.75 -61.83
CA ALA A 512 -45.59 -46.98 -62.92
C ALA A 512 -45.76 -47.63 -64.30
N LYS A 513 -45.74 -48.97 -64.39
CA LYS A 513 -45.89 -49.69 -65.67
C LYS A 513 -47.26 -49.52 -66.35
N GLY A 514 -48.27 -49.01 -65.65
CA GLY A 514 -49.61 -48.79 -66.21
C GLY A 514 -49.86 -47.42 -66.87
N LEU A 515 -48.94 -46.45 -66.76
CA LEU A 515 -49.29 -45.03 -66.98
C LEU A 515 -48.37 -44.23 -67.92
N LEU A 516 -47.37 -44.85 -68.58
CA LEU A 516 -46.50 -44.18 -69.55
C LEU A 516 -46.30 -44.97 -70.86
N ILE A 517 -47.43 -45.34 -71.49
CA ILE A 517 -47.47 -45.46 -72.95
C ILE A 517 -47.77 -44.05 -73.49
N LYS A 518 -46.81 -43.49 -74.25
CA LYS A 518 -46.66 -42.04 -74.53
C LYS A 518 -46.15 -41.30 -73.25
N ARG A 519 -45.24 -40.34 -73.33
CA ARG A 519 -44.77 -39.53 -74.47
C ARG A 519 -43.27 -39.21 -74.33
N ASN A 520 -42.52 -39.21 -75.44
CA ASN A 520 -41.08 -38.91 -75.47
C ASN A 520 -40.77 -37.42 -75.32
N GLY A 521 -39.57 -37.12 -74.82
CA GLY A 521 -38.81 -35.92 -75.19
C GLY A 521 -38.39 -34.99 -74.04
N TYR A 522 -37.19 -34.41 -74.21
CA TYR A 522 -36.62 -33.27 -73.48
C TYR A 522 -36.24 -33.49 -72.00
N SER A 523 -34.94 -33.73 -71.81
CA SER A 523 -34.24 -33.57 -70.52
C SER A 523 -34.03 -32.09 -70.19
N LEU A 524 -34.44 -31.68 -68.99
CA LEU A 524 -34.12 -30.36 -68.42
C LEU A 524 -33.27 -30.55 -67.15
N PRO A 525 -32.18 -29.79 -66.93
CA PRO A 525 -31.48 -29.78 -65.64
C PRO A 525 -32.39 -29.19 -64.56
N ILE A 526 -32.43 -29.80 -63.38
CA ILE A 526 -33.11 -29.20 -62.22
C ILE A 526 -32.22 -28.08 -61.68
N PRO A 527 -32.68 -26.82 -61.60
CA PRO A 527 -31.91 -25.75 -60.98
C PRO A 527 -31.80 -26.00 -59.47
N MET A 528 -30.60 -25.94 -58.92
CA MET A 528 -30.48 -25.63 -57.49
C MET A 528 -30.91 -24.16 -57.29
N PRO A 529 -31.57 -23.81 -56.17
CA PRO A 529 -32.07 -22.46 -55.95
C PRO A 529 -30.91 -21.49 -55.69
N THR A 530 -30.36 -20.94 -56.76
CA THR A 530 -29.51 -19.73 -56.74
C THR A 530 -30.38 -18.51 -56.42
N ARG A 531 -30.77 -18.38 -55.15
CA ARG A 531 -31.00 -17.06 -54.57
C ARG A 531 -29.71 -16.64 -53.88
N GLU A 532 -29.10 -15.59 -54.42
CA GLU A 532 -28.20 -14.77 -53.62
C GLU A 532 -28.99 -14.22 -52.42
N PRO A 533 -28.36 -14.01 -51.26
CA PRO A 533 -29.03 -13.35 -50.14
C PRO A 533 -29.45 -11.94 -50.59
N THR A 534 -30.76 -11.74 -50.77
CA THR A 534 -31.34 -10.42 -51.00
C THR A 534 -31.08 -9.58 -49.76
N LEU A 535 -30.18 -8.61 -49.89
CA LEU A 535 -29.94 -7.58 -48.89
C LEU A 535 -31.27 -6.87 -48.57
N LEU A 536 -31.40 -6.41 -47.33
CA LEU A 536 -32.53 -5.59 -46.92
C LEU A 536 -32.37 -4.18 -47.51
N GLU A 537 -33.48 -3.59 -47.94
CA GLU A 537 -33.53 -2.19 -48.38
C GLU A 537 -33.66 -1.27 -47.17
N VAL A 538 -32.60 -1.19 -46.37
CA VAL A 538 -32.51 -0.28 -45.23
C VAL A 538 -32.24 1.13 -45.76
N GLN A 539 -33.10 2.09 -45.38
CA GLN A 539 -32.92 3.49 -45.76
C GLN A 539 -31.89 4.18 -44.85
N PRO A 540 -31.11 5.15 -45.35
CA PRO A 540 -30.27 6.00 -44.54
C PRO A 540 -31.08 6.78 -43.49
N ILE A 541 -30.54 6.89 -42.28
CA ILE A 541 -31.19 7.50 -41.11
C ILE A 541 -30.78 8.97 -41.01
N LEU A 542 -31.74 9.89 -40.87
CA LEU A 542 -31.47 11.30 -40.60
C LEU A 542 -30.96 11.51 -39.17
N ALA A 543 -30.09 12.50 -38.96
CA ALA A 543 -29.52 12.81 -37.64
C ALA A 543 -30.60 13.04 -36.56
N GLU A 544 -31.69 13.74 -36.91
CA GLU A 544 -32.83 14.02 -36.01
C GLU A 544 -33.70 12.79 -35.71
N GLU A 545 -33.71 11.78 -36.58
CA GLU A 545 -34.47 10.53 -36.39
C GLU A 545 -33.69 9.45 -35.63
N LEU A 546 -32.37 9.63 -35.46
CA LEU A 546 -31.46 8.58 -34.98
C LEU A 546 -31.85 7.97 -33.63
N GLN A 547 -32.32 8.78 -32.68
CA GLN A 547 -32.81 8.30 -31.39
C GLN A 547 -34.06 7.42 -31.57
N ASN A 548 -35.08 7.94 -32.24
CA ASN A 548 -36.36 7.25 -32.47
C ASN A 548 -36.14 5.91 -33.21
N VAL A 549 -35.24 5.89 -34.20
CA VAL A 549 -34.87 4.68 -34.95
C VAL A 549 -34.10 3.69 -34.07
N TYR A 550 -33.14 4.14 -33.27
CA TYR A 550 -32.41 3.27 -32.33
C TYR A 550 -33.36 2.62 -31.31
N GLU A 551 -34.22 3.41 -30.66
CA GLU A 551 -35.22 2.91 -29.71
C GLU A 551 -36.18 1.92 -30.38
N THR A 552 -36.67 2.22 -31.58
CA THR A 552 -37.55 1.32 -32.35
C THR A 552 -36.87 0.00 -32.71
N LYS A 553 -35.57 0.01 -33.07
CA LYS A 553 -34.81 -1.21 -33.33
C LYS A 553 -34.52 -2.02 -32.05
N ALA A 554 -34.32 -1.35 -30.91
CA ALA A 554 -34.03 -1.99 -29.62
C ALA A 554 -35.28 -2.61 -28.95
N ALA A 555 -36.44 -1.94 -29.04
CA ALA A 555 -37.67 -2.25 -28.29
C ALA A 555 -38.23 -3.68 -28.48
N SER A 556 -37.82 -4.39 -29.53
CA SER A 556 -38.23 -5.79 -29.78
C SER A 556 -37.24 -6.83 -29.23
N ASP A 557 -36.51 -6.49 -28.15
CA ASP A 557 -35.42 -7.31 -27.59
C ASP A 557 -34.35 -7.53 -28.68
N PHE A 558 -33.88 -6.39 -29.22
CA PHE A 558 -32.87 -6.19 -30.27
C PHE A 558 -33.06 -6.91 -31.62
N LYS A 559 -34.12 -7.71 -31.80
CA LYS A 559 -34.39 -8.55 -32.99
C LYS A 559 -34.31 -7.84 -34.34
N THR A 560 -34.55 -6.52 -34.40
CA THR A 560 -34.40 -5.74 -35.64
C THR A 560 -32.92 -5.56 -36.02
N PHE A 561 -32.04 -5.32 -35.04
CA PHE A 561 -30.59 -5.33 -35.25
C PHE A 561 -30.09 -6.72 -35.67
N GLN A 562 -30.58 -7.78 -35.02
CA GLN A 562 -30.25 -9.16 -35.41
C GLN A 562 -30.61 -9.42 -36.88
N GLN A 563 -31.83 -9.08 -37.31
CA GLN A 563 -32.29 -9.29 -38.68
C GLN A 563 -31.49 -8.49 -39.71
N GLU A 564 -31.16 -7.23 -39.41
CA GLU A 564 -30.22 -6.46 -40.23
C GLU A 564 -28.86 -7.16 -40.32
N PHE A 565 -28.24 -7.45 -39.19
CA PHE A 565 -26.88 -7.99 -39.11
C PHE A 565 -26.73 -9.38 -39.75
N GLU A 566 -27.71 -10.27 -39.58
CA GLU A 566 -27.75 -11.60 -40.18
C GLU A 566 -28.00 -11.57 -41.70
N SER A 567 -28.73 -10.56 -42.21
CA SER A 567 -28.96 -10.40 -43.65
C SER A 567 -27.68 -10.08 -44.44
N ILE A 568 -26.69 -9.43 -43.79
CA ILE A 568 -25.43 -9.04 -44.43
C ILE A 568 -24.52 -10.27 -44.64
N PRO A 569 -24.13 -10.62 -45.88
CA PRO A 569 -23.27 -11.77 -46.15
C PRO A 569 -21.95 -11.74 -45.38
N ARG A 570 -21.55 -12.89 -44.80
CA ARG A 570 -20.28 -13.04 -44.07
C ARG A 570 -19.04 -12.94 -44.98
N VAL A 571 -19.15 -13.44 -46.21
CA VAL A 571 -18.09 -13.47 -47.24
C VAL A 571 -18.72 -13.23 -48.61
N TRP A 572 -18.11 -12.36 -49.42
CA TRP A 572 -18.59 -12.03 -50.76
C TRP A 572 -18.06 -13.02 -51.81
N LYS A 573 -18.90 -13.96 -52.26
CA LYS A 573 -18.47 -15.10 -53.11
C LYS A 573 -17.87 -14.72 -54.47
N SER A 574 -18.15 -13.52 -54.98
CA SER A 574 -17.54 -13.00 -56.22
C SER A 574 -16.11 -12.48 -56.03
N ASN A 575 -15.68 -12.23 -54.79
CA ASN A 575 -14.34 -11.75 -54.47
C ASN A 575 -13.46 -12.91 -53.99
N PRO A 576 -12.49 -13.39 -54.80
CA PRO A 576 -11.66 -14.54 -54.45
C PRO A 576 -10.57 -14.17 -53.44
N SER A 577 -10.03 -15.18 -52.74
CA SER A 577 -8.88 -15.11 -51.82
C SER A 577 -7.80 -16.15 -52.17
N LYS A 578 -7.60 -16.40 -53.46
CA LYS A 578 -6.71 -17.47 -53.98
C LYS A 578 -5.25 -17.26 -53.59
N GLU A 579 -4.82 -16.01 -53.43
CA GLU A 579 -3.46 -15.66 -53.05
C GLU A 579 -3.21 -15.99 -51.57
N ALA A 580 -4.21 -15.75 -50.72
CA ALA A 580 -4.18 -16.05 -49.30
C ALA A 580 -4.22 -17.56 -48.99
N GLN A 581 -4.80 -18.35 -49.89
CA GLN A 581 -4.95 -19.81 -49.82
C GLN A 581 -3.73 -20.59 -50.37
N GLN A 582 -2.71 -19.90 -50.88
CA GLN A 582 -1.50 -20.56 -51.39
C GLN A 582 -0.77 -21.33 -50.27
N PRO A 583 -0.24 -22.54 -50.52
CA PRO A 583 0.45 -23.32 -49.48
C PRO A 583 1.59 -22.58 -48.78
N HIS A 584 2.30 -21.70 -49.49
CA HIS A 584 3.38 -20.88 -48.96
C HIS A 584 2.91 -19.62 -48.20
N ASN A 585 1.63 -19.26 -48.29
CA ASN A 585 1.00 -18.14 -47.56
C ASN A 585 0.13 -18.60 -46.38
N ASN A 586 -0.28 -19.87 -46.32
CA ASN A 586 -1.10 -20.40 -45.22
C ASN A 586 -0.49 -20.14 -43.83
N GLY A 587 0.83 -20.34 -43.67
CA GLY A 587 1.55 -20.06 -42.42
C GLY A 587 1.71 -18.56 -42.08
N LYS A 588 1.25 -17.65 -42.94
CA LYS A 588 1.19 -16.20 -42.68
C LYS A 588 -0.20 -15.73 -42.19
N ASN A 589 -1.21 -16.61 -42.17
CA ASN A 589 -2.56 -16.27 -41.72
C ASN A 589 -2.76 -16.70 -40.26
N ARG A 590 -3.17 -15.77 -39.38
CA ARG A 590 -3.47 -16.06 -37.97
C ARG A 590 -4.72 -16.94 -37.80
N TYR A 591 -5.64 -16.85 -38.77
CA TYR A 591 -6.88 -17.62 -38.83
C TYR A 591 -7.09 -18.10 -40.27
N SER A 592 -7.41 -19.38 -40.46
CA SER A 592 -7.57 -20.00 -41.79
C SER A 592 -8.83 -19.56 -42.54
N ASP A 593 -9.81 -19.04 -41.82
CA ASP A 593 -11.10 -18.55 -42.31
C ASP A 593 -11.14 -17.02 -42.52
N ILE A 594 -10.16 -16.26 -42.01
CA ILE A 594 -10.08 -14.80 -42.15
C ILE A 594 -9.00 -14.41 -43.16
N LEU A 595 -9.39 -14.32 -44.43
CA LEU A 595 -8.48 -14.11 -45.56
C LEU A 595 -8.79 -12.78 -46.30
N PRO A 596 -7.80 -12.02 -46.77
CA PRO A 596 -8.03 -10.86 -47.62
C PRO A 596 -8.52 -11.30 -49.01
N TYR A 597 -9.27 -10.44 -49.71
CA TYR A 597 -9.61 -10.67 -51.11
C TYR A 597 -8.46 -10.26 -52.05
N ASP A 598 -8.29 -10.96 -53.17
CA ASP A 598 -7.15 -10.82 -54.10
C ASP A 598 -7.13 -9.44 -54.81
N ASN A 599 -8.30 -8.79 -54.92
CA ASN A 599 -8.51 -7.52 -55.62
C ASN A 599 -8.03 -6.29 -54.82
N ASN A 600 -8.11 -6.32 -53.49
CA ASN A 600 -7.71 -5.21 -52.61
C ASN A 600 -6.72 -5.60 -51.50
N ARG A 601 -6.15 -6.82 -51.51
CA ARG A 601 -5.04 -7.17 -50.61
C ARG A 601 -3.88 -6.19 -50.77
N VAL A 602 -3.24 -5.84 -49.66
CA VAL A 602 -1.95 -5.14 -49.71
C VAL A 602 -0.90 -6.06 -50.32
N ARG A 603 0.02 -5.50 -51.10
CA ARG A 603 1.07 -6.24 -51.82
C ARG A 603 2.42 -5.62 -51.47
N LEU A 604 3.34 -6.43 -50.97
CA LEU A 604 4.70 -6.02 -50.61
C LEU A 604 5.65 -6.12 -51.81
N VAL A 605 6.77 -5.39 -51.80
CA VAL A 605 7.79 -5.53 -52.85
C VAL A 605 8.47 -6.90 -52.75
N SER A 606 8.48 -7.65 -53.86
CA SER A 606 9.00 -9.02 -53.87
C SER A 606 10.52 -9.06 -53.65
N ASN A 607 10.93 -9.68 -52.54
CA ASN A 607 12.33 -9.91 -52.20
C ASN A 607 12.92 -11.06 -53.05
N GLY A 608 13.41 -10.71 -54.24
CA GLY A 608 14.19 -11.60 -55.10
C GLY A 608 13.40 -12.75 -55.74
N GLY A 609 12.11 -12.54 -56.03
CA GLY A 609 11.27 -13.53 -56.73
C GLY A 609 10.86 -14.75 -55.89
N LYS A 610 11.07 -14.72 -54.57
CA LYS A 610 10.60 -15.80 -53.66
C LYS A 610 9.06 -15.87 -53.66
N PRO A 611 8.44 -17.04 -53.91
CA PRO A 611 6.99 -17.20 -53.83
C PRO A 611 6.41 -16.73 -52.48
N GLY A 612 5.29 -16.01 -52.53
CA GLY A 612 4.65 -15.45 -51.33
C GLY A 612 5.38 -14.28 -50.66
N SER A 613 6.50 -13.78 -51.21
CA SER A 613 7.23 -12.64 -50.62
C SER A 613 6.45 -11.33 -50.65
N ASP A 614 5.48 -11.19 -51.55
CA ASP A 614 4.59 -10.05 -51.68
C ASP A 614 3.34 -10.12 -50.77
N TYR A 615 3.12 -11.25 -50.08
CA TYR A 615 1.88 -11.50 -49.33
C TYR A 615 1.99 -11.11 -47.85
N ILE A 616 0.98 -10.35 -47.41
CA ILE A 616 0.59 -10.08 -46.03
C ILE A 616 -0.94 -10.15 -45.91
N ASN A 617 -1.46 -10.62 -44.77
CA ASN A 617 -2.90 -10.64 -44.51
C ASN A 617 -3.39 -9.23 -44.07
N ALA A 618 -3.57 -8.37 -45.08
CA ALA A 618 -4.13 -7.03 -44.94
C ALA A 618 -4.88 -6.61 -46.21
N SER A 619 -5.90 -5.75 -46.07
CA SER A 619 -6.72 -5.22 -47.16
C SER A 619 -6.77 -3.69 -47.11
N TYR A 620 -6.72 -3.02 -48.26
CA TYR A 620 -7.09 -1.60 -48.33
C TYR A 620 -8.61 -1.45 -48.15
N ILE A 621 -9.02 -0.52 -47.28
CA ILE A 621 -10.41 -0.20 -46.98
C ILE A 621 -10.63 1.29 -47.24
N ASN A 622 -11.68 1.62 -47.98
CA ASN A 622 -12.12 3.01 -48.17
C ASN A 622 -12.69 3.59 -46.87
N GLY A 623 -12.45 4.88 -46.63
CA GLY A 623 -13.28 5.67 -45.74
C GLY A 623 -14.59 6.07 -46.43
N TYR A 624 -15.30 7.04 -45.88
CA TYR A 624 -16.57 7.51 -46.44
C TYR A 624 -16.39 8.28 -47.76
N LYS A 625 -15.55 9.33 -47.79
CA LYS A 625 -15.21 10.08 -49.03
C LYS A 625 -13.85 9.72 -49.65
N GLU A 626 -13.00 9.00 -48.92
CA GLU A 626 -11.58 8.80 -49.27
C GLU A 626 -11.28 7.33 -49.61
N SER A 627 -10.87 7.06 -50.84
CA SER A 627 -10.52 5.69 -51.24
C SER A 627 -9.19 5.25 -50.63
N LYS A 628 -9.16 4.03 -50.09
CA LYS A 628 -8.02 3.40 -49.40
C LYS A 628 -7.51 4.13 -48.15
N LYS A 629 -8.29 5.03 -47.53
CA LYS A 629 -7.97 5.75 -46.27
C LYS A 629 -7.34 4.87 -45.18
N TYR A 630 -7.80 3.62 -45.10
CA TYR A 630 -7.34 2.65 -44.12
C TYR A 630 -6.70 1.41 -44.78
N ILE A 631 -5.78 0.78 -44.06
CA ILE A 631 -5.40 -0.62 -44.25
C ILE A 631 -5.90 -1.39 -43.03
N CYS A 632 -6.77 -2.38 -43.25
CA CYS A 632 -7.22 -3.28 -42.19
C CYS A 632 -6.41 -4.57 -42.23
N ALA A 633 -5.65 -4.87 -41.17
CA ALA A 633 -4.68 -5.95 -41.10
C ALA A 633 -4.97 -6.92 -39.94
N GLN A 634 -4.53 -8.18 -40.06
CA GLN A 634 -4.46 -9.06 -38.89
C GLN A 634 -3.44 -8.53 -37.87
N GLY A 635 -3.62 -8.86 -36.59
CA GLY A 635 -2.59 -8.67 -35.57
C GLY A 635 -1.36 -9.51 -35.90
N PRO A 636 -0.17 -8.92 -36.09
CA PRO A 636 1.02 -9.64 -36.52
C PRO A 636 1.31 -10.88 -35.69
N MET A 637 1.84 -11.91 -36.34
CA MET A 637 2.47 -13.05 -35.68
C MET A 637 3.98 -12.83 -35.59
N GLU A 638 4.71 -13.66 -34.86
CA GLU A 638 6.17 -13.52 -34.72
C GLU A 638 6.85 -13.64 -36.10
N GLU A 639 6.37 -14.60 -36.90
CA GLU A 639 6.78 -14.93 -38.25
C GLU A 639 6.38 -13.86 -39.29
N THR A 640 5.45 -12.96 -38.96
CA THR A 640 4.95 -11.92 -39.88
C THR A 640 5.22 -10.49 -39.39
N ALA A 641 5.91 -10.29 -38.27
CA ALA A 641 6.19 -8.97 -37.72
C ALA A 641 7.10 -8.14 -38.65
N ALA A 642 8.02 -8.79 -39.37
CA ALA A 642 8.89 -8.13 -40.34
C ALA A 642 8.13 -7.71 -41.62
N GLU A 643 7.25 -8.56 -42.13
CA GLU A 643 6.31 -8.27 -43.22
C GLU A 643 5.40 -7.08 -42.85
N PHE A 644 4.92 -7.03 -41.61
CA PHE A 644 4.12 -5.91 -41.11
C PHE A 644 4.92 -4.60 -41.13
N TRP A 645 6.13 -4.55 -40.56
CA TRP A 645 6.94 -3.33 -40.63
C TRP A 645 7.36 -2.96 -42.06
N THR A 646 7.53 -3.95 -42.95
CA THR A 646 7.73 -3.72 -44.39
C THR A 646 6.52 -3.01 -45.00
N MET A 647 5.30 -3.46 -44.67
CA MET A 647 4.05 -2.79 -45.07
C MET A 647 4.00 -1.34 -44.59
N ILE A 648 4.26 -1.08 -43.31
CA ILE A 648 4.27 0.28 -42.74
C ILE A 648 5.26 1.19 -43.49
N TRP A 649 6.45 0.67 -43.81
CA TRP A 649 7.47 1.44 -44.55
C TRP A 649 7.07 1.71 -46.00
N GLU A 650 6.61 0.69 -46.74
CA GLU A 650 6.26 0.83 -48.16
C GLU A 650 5.03 1.73 -48.36
N GLN A 651 4.01 1.58 -47.51
CA GLN A 651 2.76 2.33 -47.61
C GLN A 651 2.84 3.76 -47.04
N LYS A 652 3.97 4.14 -46.42
CA LYS A 652 4.19 5.45 -45.75
C LYS A 652 3.21 5.76 -44.62
N THR A 653 2.66 4.74 -43.96
CA THR A 653 1.74 4.90 -42.83
C THR A 653 2.40 5.66 -41.67
N ALA A 654 1.78 6.77 -41.25
CA ALA A 654 2.21 7.56 -40.09
C ALA A 654 1.49 7.17 -38.78
N VAL A 655 0.30 6.58 -38.86
CA VAL A 655 -0.53 6.22 -37.68
C VAL A 655 -0.93 4.73 -37.73
N ILE A 656 -0.69 4.02 -36.62
CA ILE A 656 -1.09 2.63 -36.41
C ILE A 656 -2.08 2.58 -35.25
N ILE A 657 -3.20 1.88 -35.44
CA ILE A 657 -4.35 1.84 -34.53
C ILE A 657 -4.59 0.38 -34.10
N MET A 658 -4.18 0.05 -32.88
CA MET A 658 -4.24 -1.29 -32.30
C MET A 658 -5.42 -1.40 -31.31
N VAL A 659 -6.56 -1.93 -31.75
CA VAL A 659 -7.76 -2.10 -30.90
C VAL A 659 -7.81 -3.48 -30.23
N THR A 660 -6.71 -3.87 -29.57
CA THR A 660 -6.57 -5.13 -28.84
C THR A 660 -5.38 -5.08 -27.87
N ARG A 661 -5.42 -5.87 -26.80
CA ARG A 661 -4.24 -6.23 -25.99
C ARG A 661 -3.53 -7.43 -26.64
N CYS A 662 -2.22 -7.58 -26.44
CA CYS A 662 -1.47 -8.70 -27.04
C CYS A 662 -1.94 -10.08 -26.54
N ILE A 663 -2.38 -10.12 -25.27
CA ILE A 663 -2.95 -11.29 -24.60
C ILE A 663 -4.28 -10.88 -23.98
N GLU A 664 -5.32 -11.66 -24.24
CA GLU A 664 -6.67 -11.53 -23.67
C GLU A 664 -7.18 -12.97 -23.41
N GLY A 665 -7.82 -13.22 -22.26
CA GLY A 665 -8.34 -14.56 -21.93
C GLY A 665 -7.28 -15.68 -21.93
N GLY A 666 -6.03 -15.34 -21.59
CA GLY A 666 -4.87 -16.23 -21.68
C GLY A 666 -4.40 -16.58 -23.11
N LYS A 667 -5.03 -16.03 -24.16
CA LYS A 667 -4.76 -16.34 -25.57
C LYS A 667 -3.97 -15.20 -26.24
N ASN A 668 -2.98 -15.55 -27.06
CA ASN A 668 -2.25 -14.60 -27.89
C ASN A 668 -3.17 -14.05 -29.00
N LYS A 669 -3.57 -12.79 -28.88
CA LYS A 669 -4.34 -12.04 -29.89
C LYS A 669 -3.41 -11.34 -30.89
N CYS A 670 -2.25 -10.85 -30.43
CA CYS A 670 -1.28 -10.15 -31.26
C CYS A 670 0.13 -10.40 -30.74
N TYR A 671 1.09 -10.66 -31.64
CA TYR A 671 2.51 -10.59 -31.28
C TYR A 671 2.90 -9.14 -31.00
N GLN A 672 3.80 -8.93 -30.04
CA GLN A 672 4.26 -7.59 -29.67
C GLN A 672 5.39 -7.16 -30.62
N TYR A 673 5.01 -6.66 -31.79
CA TYR A 673 5.93 -6.27 -32.86
C TYR A 673 6.73 -4.97 -32.59
N TRP A 674 6.58 -4.34 -31.43
CA TRP A 674 7.27 -3.10 -31.04
C TRP A 674 7.97 -3.21 -29.66
N PRO A 675 9.01 -2.40 -29.37
CA PRO A 675 9.62 -2.36 -28.04
C PRO A 675 8.69 -1.67 -27.02
N ARG A 676 8.46 -2.27 -25.84
CA ARG A 676 7.67 -1.65 -24.76
C ARG A 676 8.34 -0.48 -24.06
N GLN A 677 9.67 -0.50 -23.93
CA GLN A 677 10.43 0.48 -23.13
C GLN A 677 11.02 1.59 -24.01
N LYS A 678 10.89 2.83 -23.54
CA LYS A 678 11.57 4.02 -24.11
C LYS A 678 13.07 3.76 -24.28
N GLY A 679 13.62 4.11 -25.43
CA GLY A 679 15.03 3.92 -25.79
C GLY A 679 15.43 2.48 -26.21
N LYS A 680 14.50 1.51 -26.26
CA LYS A 680 14.79 0.18 -26.82
C LYS A 680 14.48 0.13 -28.31
N LYS A 681 15.26 -0.66 -29.05
CA LYS A 681 15.04 -1.00 -30.46
C LYS A 681 14.79 -2.49 -30.68
N LEU A 682 14.05 -2.81 -31.75
CA LEU A 682 13.93 -4.13 -32.34
C LEU A 682 14.34 -4.05 -33.81
N GLU A 683 14.94 -5.11 -34.35
CA GLU A 683 15.41 -5.15 -35.74
C GLU A 683 14.65 -6.22 -36.53
N PHE A 684 14.10 -5.81 -37.68
CA PHE A 684 13.25 -6.62 -38.54
C PHE A 684 13.77 -6.54 -39.98
N LYS A 685 14.57 -7.53 -40.40
CA LYS A 685 15.28 -7.54 -41.70
C LYS A 685 16.19 -6.30 -41.83
N SER A 686 15.86 -5.36 -42.70
CA SER A 686 16.60 -4.09 -42.90
C SER A 686 16.02 -2.90 -42.10
N LEU A 687 14.95 -3.10 -41.35
CA LEU A 687 14.24 -2.07 -40.60
C LEU A 687 14.63 -2.09 -39.11
N SER A 688 14.95 -0.93 -38.54
CA SER A 688 15.13 -0.75 -37.09
C SER A 688 13.97 0.05 -36.51
N VAL A 689 13.28 -0.55 -35.54
CA VAL A 689 12.07 -0.04 -34.86
C VAL A 689 12.45 0.38 -33.46
N THR A 690 12.55 1.68 -33.21
CA THR A 690 12.95 2.25 -31.91
C THR A 690 11.74 2.90 -31.23
N ASN A 691 11.53 2.59 -29.94
CA ASN A 691 10.54 3.28 -29.11
C ASN A 691 11.19 4.57 -28.57
N ASN A 692 10.70 5.71 -29.02
CA ASN A 692 11.19 7.03 -28.58
C ASN A 692 10.44 7.51 -27.33
N GLU A 693 9.17 7.14 -27.18
CA GLU A 693 8.28 7.65 -26.16
C GLU A 693 7.07 6.75 -25.94
N VAL A 694 6.61 6.68 -24.69
CA VAL A 694 5.35 6.04 -24.30
C VAL A 694 4.58 7.00 -23.40
N MET A 695 3.36 7.34 -23.80
CA MET A 695 2.38 8.09 -23.00
C MET A 695 1.25 7.12 -22.63
N LEU A 696 0.93 7.05 -21.33
CA LEU A 696 -0.04 6.13 -20.77
C LEU A 696 -1.29 6.91 -20.37
N TYR A 697 -2.42 6.57 -20.99
CA TYR A 697 -3.74 7.14 -20.69
C TYR A 697 -4.67 6.03 -20.14
N PRO A 698 -5.81 6.38 -19.54
CA PRO A 698 -6.68 5.40 -18.87
C PRO A 698 -7.26 4.36 -19.82
N ASP A 699 -7.57 4.77 -21.04
CA ASP A 699 -8.24 4.00 -22.07
C ASP A 699 -7.34 3.56 -23.24
N TYR A 700 -6.26 4.29 -23.51
CA TYR A 700 -5.31 4.00 -24.59
C TYR A 700 -3.84 4.29 -24.23
N ILE A 701 -2.92 3.75 -25.02
CA ILE A 701 -1.48 3.96 -24.89
C ILE A 701 -0.96 4.52 -26.21
N ILE A 702 -0.27 5.66 -26.18
CA ILE A 702 0.40 6.23 -27.34
C ILE A 702 1.89 5.90 -27.25
N THR A 703 2.45 5.33 -28.31
CA THR A 703 3.90 5.13 -28.47
C THR A 703 4.38 5.87 -29.71
N LYS A 704 5.38 6.75 -29.57
CA LYS A 704 6.06 7.36 -30.72
C LYS A 704 7.24 6.47 -31.11
N ILE A 705 7.21 5.97 -32.34
CA ILE A 705 8.15 4.97 -32.86
C ILE A 705 8.98 5.60 -33.99
N SER A 706 10.31 5.48 -33.91
CA SER A 706 11.20 5.77 -35.03
C SER A 706 11.43 4.50 -35.85
N LEU A 707 11.01 4.50 -37.11
CA LEU A 707 11.25 3.43 -38.09
C LEU A 707 12.35 3.87 -39.05
N ASN A 708 13.46 3.12 -39.07
CA ASN A 708 14.68 3.49 -39.79
C ASN A 708 14.99 2.47 -40.88
N HIS A 709 15.28 2.95 -42.09
CA HIS A 709 15.65 2.15 -43.25
C HIS A 709 16.73 2.84 -44.10
N GLY A 710 17.90 2.22 -44.23
CA GLY A 710 18.96 2.70 -45.14
C GLY A 710 19.37 4.17 -44.93
N GLY A 711 19.45 4.62 -43.68
CA GLY A 711 19.77 6.00 -43.31
C GLY A 711 18.58 6.97 -43.26
N ASN A 712 17.41 6.60 -43.82
CA ASN A 712 16.19 7.39 -43.70
C ASN A 712 15.42 7.01 -42.42
N SER A 713 14.83 7.99 -41.75
CA SER A 713 13.97 7.79 -40.57
C SER A 713 12.56 8.30 -40.83
N ARG A 714 11.57 7.72 -40.14
CA ARG A 714 10.21 8.25 -40.03
C ARG A 714 9.71 8.08 -38.60
N ILE A 715 8.93 9.04 -38.12
CA ILE A 715 8.20 8.95 -36.85
C ILE A 715 6.81 8.40 -37.14
N ILE A 716 6.37 7.45 -36.32
CA ILE A 716 5.07 6.78 -36.42
C ILE A 716 4.38 6.87 -35.06
N THR A 717 3.10 7.22 -35.06
CA THR A 717 2.27 7.22 -33.86
C THR A 717 1.50 5.90 -33.77
N HIS A 718 1.86 5.06 -32.80
CA HIS A 718 1.16 3.81 -32.51
C HIS A 718 0.21 4.03 -31.33
N VAL A 719 -1.10 4.00 -31.59
CA VAL A 719 -2.16 4.15 -30.59
C VAL A 719 -2.77 2.79 -30.29
N GLN A 720 -2.60 2.29 -29.07
CA GLN A 720 -3.18 1.04 -28.60
C GLN A 720 -4.37 1.32 -27.68
N PHE A 721 -5.59 0.97 -28.12
CA PHE A 721 -6.77 1.04 -27.27
C PHE A 721 -6.85 -0.20 -26.37
N THR A 722 -7.05 0.00 -25.08
CA THR A 722 -6.90 -1.05 -24.05
C THR A 722 -8.23 -1.46 -23.39
N LYS A 723 -9.25 -0.59 -23.43
CA LYS A 723 -10.56 -0.78 -22.77
C LYS A 723 -11.58 -1.56 -23.59
N TRP A 724 -11.14 -2.33 -24.59
CA TRP A 724 -12.02 -3.33 -25.22
C TRP A 724 -11.95 -4.65 -24.45
N PRO A 725 -13.06 -5.18 -23.91
CA PRO A 725 -13.09 -6.50 -23.27
C PRO A 725 -12.91 -7.64 -24.29
N ASP A 726 -12.51 -8.83 -23.82
CA ASP A 726 -12.31 -10.02 -24.67
C ASP A 726 -13.64 -10.52 -25.26
N HIS A 727 -14.69 -10.47 -24.44
CA HIS A 727 -16.08 -10.73 -24.79
C HIS A 727 -16.87 -9.40 -24.79
N GLY A 728 -17.78 -9.21 -25.75
CA GLY A 728 -18.61 -8.00 -25.85
C GLY A 728 -17.91 -6.75 -26.42
N VAL A 729 -18.35 -5.59 -25.93
CA VAL A 729 -18.00 -4.24 -26.38
C VAL A 729 -17.64 -3.34 -25.18
N PRO A 730 -17.00 -2.16 -25.37
CA PRO A 730 -16.82 -1.21 -24.28
C PRO A 730 -18.17 -0.68 -23.79
N ASP A 731 -18.35 -0.57 -22.48
CA ASP A 731 -19.61 -0.17 -21.84
C ASP A 731 -19.93 1.33 -22.01
N ASP A 732 -18.92 2.13 -22.37
CA ASP A 732 -18.97 3.59 -22.55
C ASP A 732 -18.67 3.95 -24.03
N PRO A 733 -19.68 4.36 -24.82
CA PRO A 733 -19.51 4.71 -26.23
C PRO A 733 -18.53 5.87 -26.50
N ASP A 734 -18.40 6.85 -25.59
CA ASP A 734 -17.49 7.99 -25.78
C ASP A 734 -16.02 7.56 -25.84
N LEU A 735 -15.64 6.40 -25.27
CA LEU A 735 -14.27 5.89 -25.40
C LEU A 735 -13.85 5.68 -26.86
N LEU A 736 -14.79 5.39 -27.77
CA LEU A 736 -14.51 5.28 -29.21
C LEU A 736 -14.58 6.63 -29.94
N LEU A 737 -15.35 7.61 -29.44
CA LEU A 737 -15.30 9.00 -29.91
C LEU A 737 -13.95 9.64 -29.54
N ARG A 738 -13.50 9.52 -28.29
CA ARG A 738 -12.18 10.01 -27.84
C ARG A 738 -11.04 9.32 -28.58
N LEU A 739 -11.13 8.01 -28.82
CA LEU A 739 -10.16 7.29 -29.66
C LEU A 739 -10.12 7.86 -31.10
N ARG A 740 -11.27 8.17 -31.71
CA ARG A 740 -11.32 8.86 -33.02
C ARG A 740 -10.67 10.23 -32.95
N ARG A 741 -11.09 11.09 -32.00
CA ARG A 741 -10.55 12.45 -31.79
C ARG A 741 -9.01 12.44 -31.62
N ARG A 742 -8.49 11.53 -30.80
CA ARG A 742 -7.05 11.35 -30.56
C ARG A 742 -6.30 10.71 -31.72
N VAL A 743 -6.94 9.89 -32.56
CA VAL A 743 -6.32 9.36 -33.79
C VAL A 743 -6.19 10.45 -34.84
N LEU A 744 -7.28 11.17 -35.12
CA LEU A 744 -7.33 12.16 -36.21
C LEU A 744 -6.38 13.34 -35.98
N SER A 745 -6.14 13.74 -34.71
CA SER A 745 -5.15 14.77 -34.36
C SER A 745 -3.68 14.39 -34.63
N PHE A 746 -3.39 13.17 -35.10
CA PHE A 746 -2.06 12.78 -35.60
C PHE A 746 -1.98 12.55 -37.12
N CYS A 747 -3.08 12.75 -37.86
CA CYS A 747 -3.15 12.46 -39.30
C CYS A 747 -2.91 13.72 -40.14
N ASN A 748 -1.97 13.66 -41.09
CA ASN A 748 -1.72 14.73 -42.06
C ASN A 748 -2.19 14.31 -43.46
N PHE A 749 -2.62 15.28 -44.28
CA PHE A 749 -3.06 15.04 -45.66
C PHE A 749 -1.99 14.40 -46.59
N PHE A 750 -0.71 14.45 -46.19
CA PHE A 750 0.41 13.88 -46.96
C PHE A 750 0.84 12.48 -46.48
N ASP A 751 0.22 11.95 -45.42
CA ASP A 751 0.58 10.65 -44.86
C ASP A 751 0.01 9.48 -45.69
N GLY A 752 0.62 8.30 -45.53
CA GLY A 752 0.06 7.06 -46.05
C GLY A 752 -1.11 6.54 -45.21
N PRO A 753 -1.89 5.56 -45.74
CA PRO A 753 -3.12 5.09 -45.13
C PRO A 753 -2.92 4.59 -43.70
N MET A 754 -3.90 4.90 -42.83
CA MET A 754 -3.91 4.49 -41.42
C MET A 754 -4.02 2.96 -41.31
N VAL A 755 -3.13 2.33 -40.54
CA VAL A 755 -3.16 0.86 -40.37
C VAL A 755 -3.93 0.50 -39.11
N VAL A 756 -5.10 -0.12 -39.28
CA VAL A 756 -5.98 -0.57 -38.20
C VAL A 756 -5.86 -2.08 -38.04
N HIS A 757 -5.65 -2.57 -36.82
CA HIS A 757 -5.64 -4.01 -36.54
C HIS A 757 -6.21 -4.37 -35.16
N CYS A 758 -6.59 -5.64 -35.03
CA CYS A 758 -6.93 -6.28 -33.76
C CYS A 758 -6.21 -7.64 -33.70
N SER A 759 -6.91 -8.74 -33.41
CA SER A 759 -6.42 -10.10 -33.65
C SER A 759 -6.59 -10.51 -35.13
N ALA A 760 -7.84 -10.58 -35.60
CA ALA A 760 -8.17 -11.02 -36.96
C ALA A 760 -8.20 -9.86 -38.00
N GLY A 761 -8.29 -8.62 -37.53
CA GLY A 761 -8.48 -7.45 -38.40
C GLY A 761 -9.84 -7.43 -39.10
N VAL A 762 -10.92 -7.77 -38.40
CA VAL A 762 -12.30 -7.76 -38.96
C VAL A 762 -13.34 -7.20 -38.00
N GLY A 763 -13.45 -7.71 -36.77
CA GLY A 763 -14.43 -7.27 -35.77
C GLY A 763 -14.19 -5.84 -35.26
N ARG A 764 -13.47 -5.71 -34.14
CA ARG A 764 -13.12 -4.40 -33.53
C ARG A 764 -12.56 -3.38 -34.53
N SER A 765 -11.70 -3.82 -35.45
CA SER A 765 -11.10 -2.97 -36.49
C SER A 765 -12.11 -2.46 -37.52
N GLY A 766 -13.04 -3.32 -37.97
CA GLY A 766 -14.14 -2.89 -38.84
C GLY A 766 -15.14 -2.00 -38.11
N THR A 767 -15.35 -2.24 -36.81
CA THR A 767 -16.20 -1.41 -35.94
C THR A 767 -15.64 0.00 -35.82
N PHE A 768 -14.35 0.15 -35.54
CA PHE A 768 -13.68 1.46 -35.50
C PHE A 768 -13.70 2.19 -36.85
N ILE A 769 -13.41 1.49 -37.95
CA ILE A 769 -13.45 2.08 -39.31
C ILE A 769 -14.89 2.52 -39.67
N ALA A 770 -15.91 1.73 -39.30
CA ALA A 770 -17.31 2.09 -39.48
C ALA A 770 -17.65 3.35 -38.69
N ILE A 771 -17.36 3.40 -37.39
CA ILE A 771 -17.58 4.58 -36.54
C ILE A 771 -16.90 5.81 -37.13
N SER A 772 -15.60 5.76 -37.43
CA SER A 772 -14.89 6.96 -37.93
C SER A 772 -15.44 7.47 -39.25
N SER A 773 -15.84 6.56 -40.16
CA SER A 773 -16.36 6.93 -41.48
C SER A 773 -17.84 7.37 -41.45
N LEU A 774 -18.65 6.79 -40.56
CA LEU A 774 -20.05 7.17 -40.37
C LEU A 774 -20.18 8.46 -39.58
N MET A 775 -19.24 8.77 -38.69
CA MET A 775 -19.07 10.09 -38.10
C MET A 775 -18.76 11.14 -39.19
N GLU A 776 -17.80 10.87 -40.09
CA GLU A 776 -17.52 11.77 -41.23
C GLU A 776 -18.78 11.98 -42.11
N MET A 777 -19.61 10.95 -42.29
CA MET A 777 -20.88 11.04 -43.02
C MET A 777 -21.95 11.85 -42.28
N LEU A 778 -22.05 11.71 -40.95
CA LEU A 778 -22.96 12.49 -40.11
C LEU A 778 -22.57 13.98 -40.09
N GLU A 779 -21.28 14.27 -39.96
CA GLU A 779 -20.68 15.62 -39.98
C GLU A 779 -20.87 16.32 -41.34
N ASP A 780 -20.76 15.58 -42.45
CA ASP A 780 -20.83 16.13 -43.81
C ASP A 780 -22.24 16.20 -44.42
N GLU A 781 -23.14 15.27 -44.08
CA GLU A 781 -24.46 15.14 -44.74
C GLU A 781 -25.66 15.15 -43.77
N GLY A 782 -25.46 15.18 -42.45
CA GLY A 782 -26.56 15.15 -41.47
C GLY A 782 -27.38 13.85 -41.47
N ARG A 783 -26.80 12.75 -41.98
CA ARG A 783 -27.44 11.43 -42.08
C ARG A 783 -26.40 10.32 -42.04
N ILE A 784 -26.81 9.09 -41.75
CA ILE A 784 -25.93 7.91 -41.72
C ILE A 784 -26.53 6.70 -42.43
N ASP A 785 -25.68 5.82 -42.98
CA ASP A 785 -26.08 4.52 -43.51
C ASP A 785 -25.20 3.41 -42.93
N VAL A 786 -25.52 2.98 -41.70
CA VAL A 786 -24.76 1.93 -41.00
C VAL A 786 -24.81 0.61 -41.75
N TYR A 787 -25.96 0.27 -42.32
CA TYR A 787 -26.18 -1.00 -43.03
C TYR A 787 -25.37 -1.07 -44.32
N GLY A 788 -25.55 -0.10 -45.23
CA GLY A 788 -24.86 -0.02 -46.50
C GLY A 788 -23.34 0.18 -46.33
N PHE A 789 -22.90 0.92 -45.32
CA PHE A 789 -21.47 1.04 -45.04
C PHE A 789 -20.87 -0.30 -44.56
N VAL A 790 -21.54 -1.05 -43.67
CA VAL A 790 -21.06 -2.38 -43.24
C VAL A 790 -21.11 -3.40 -44.39
N VAL A 791 -22.09 -3.33 -45.29
CA VAL A 791 -22.10 -4.08 -46.56
C VAL A 791 -20.86 -3.74 -47.40
N SER A 792 -20.56 -2.45 -47.60
CA SER A 792 -19.36 -1.97 -48.31
C SER A 792 -18.06 -2.46 -47.67
N LEU A 793 -17.97 -2.48 -46.33
CA LEU A 793 -16.83 -3.06 -45.61
C LEU A 793 -16.70 -4.57 -45.87
N ARG A 794 -17.79 -5.34 -45.82
CA ARG A 794 -17.75 -6.81 -46.04
C ARG A 794 -17.47 -7.22 -47.50
N GLN A 795 -17.76 -6.34 -48.46
CA GLN A 795 -17.31 -6.46 -49.84
C GLN A 795 -15.79 -6.25 -49.98
N GLN A 796 -15.18 -5.42 -49.13
CA GLN A 796 -13.74 -5.13 -49.14
C GLN A 796 -12.90 -6.09 -48.27
N ARG A 797 -13.43 -6.63 -47.18
CA ARG A 797 -12.77 -7.67 -46.38
C ARG A 797 -13.82 -8.54 -45.67
N CYS A 798 -13.63 -9.85 -45.64
CA CYS A 798 -14.60 -10.77 -45.02
C CYS A 798 -14.89 -10.40 -43.55
N LEU A 799 -16.12 -10.65 -43.08
CA LEU A 799 -16.51 -10.55 -41.66
C LEU A 799 -16.23 -9.21 -40.94
N MET A 800 -16.03 -8.11 -41.67
CA MET A 800 -15.93 -6.77 -41.09
C MET A 800 -17.19 -6.45 -40.26
N VAL A 801 -17.00 -5.99 -39.01
CA VAL A 801 -18.00 -5.97 -37.92
C VAL A 801 -18.51 -7.40 -37.66
N GLN A 802 -17.96 -8.06 -36.65
CA GLN A 802 -17.94 -9.54 -36.59
C GLN A 802 -19.09 -10.16 -35.78
N VAL A 803 -19.65 -9.42 -34.81
CA VAL A 803 -20.78 -9.84 -33.96
C VAL A 803 -21.83 -8.75 -33.87
N GLU A 804 -23.04 -9.10 -33.43
CA GLU A 804 -24.18 -8.17 -33.35
C GLU A 804 -23.93 -7.00 -32.39
N ASP A 805 -23.34 -7.25 -31.21
CA ASP A 805 -22.97 -6.21 -30.24
C ASP A 805 -22.12 -5.11 -30.88
N GLN A 806 -21.22 -5.46 -31.81
CA GLN A 806 -20.38 -4.51 -32.54
C GLN A 806 -21.17 -3.68 -33.57
N TYR A 807 -22.29 -4.20 -34.09
CA TYR A 807 -23.19 -3.48 -34.99
C TYR A 807 -24.14 -2.55 -34.22
N ILE A 808 -24.61 -2.98 -33.05
CA ILE A 808 -25.38 -2.15 -32.11
C ILE A 808 -24.49 -1.01 -31.58
N LEU A 809 -23.24 -1.29 -31.20
CA LEU A 809 -22.28 -0.28 -30.72
C LEU A 809 -22.04 0.86 -31.72
N ILE A 810 -22.03 0.58 -33.04
CA ILE A 810 -21.88 1.64 -34.05
C ILE A 810 -23.06 2.62 -33.96
N HIS A 811 -24.29 2.12 -33.79
CA HIS A 811 -25.47 2.98 -33.60
C HIS A 811 -25.41 3.73 -32.26
N GLN A 812 -24.98 3.09 -31.18
CA GLN A 812 -24.82 3.72 -29.85
C GLN A 812 -23.79 4.86 -29.87
N VAL A 813 -22.65 4.68 -30.53
CA VAL A 813 -21.59 5.69 -30.64
C VAL A 813 -22.02 6.89 -31.49
N LEU A 814 -22.78 6.65 -32.57
CA LEU A 814 -23.34 7.73 -33.40
C LEU A 814 -24.47 8.47 -32.67
N LEU A 815 -25.30 7.77 -31.88
CA LEU A 815 -26.34 8.37 -31.03
C LEU A 815 -25.75 9.19 -29.89
N GLU A 816 -24.70 8.70 -29.22
CA GLU A 816 -23.93 9.41 -28.19
C GLU A 816 -23.44 10.77 -28.73
N HIS A 817 -22.83 10.80 -29.91
CA HIS A 817 -22.41 12.05 -30.52
C HIS A 817 -23.61 12.94 -30.93
N GLN A 818 -24.67 12.37 -31.48
CA GLN A 818 -25.84 13.13 -31.92
C GLN A 818 -26.58 13.83 -30.76
N LEU A 819 -26.65 13.21 -29.58
CA LEU A 819 -27.28 13.79 -28.39
C LEU A 819 -26.39 14.89 -27.76
N TYR A 820 -25.11 14.59 -27.58
CA TYR A 820 -24.23 15.37 -26.71
C TYR A 820 -23.24 16.28 -27.46
N GLY A 821 -22.89 15.95 -28.70
CA GLY A 821 -21.96 16.70 -29.55
C GLY A 821 -20.49 16.32 -29.31
N ASP A 822 -19.59 17.24 -29.62
CA ASP A 822 -18.23 17.24 -29.08
C ASP A 822 -18.17 18.28 -27.95
N THR A 823 -17.63 17.89 -26.81
CA THR A 823 -17.60 18.67 -25.56
C THR A 823 -16.22 18.70 -24.90
N GLU A 824 -15.22 18.12 -25.57
CA GLU A 824 -13.81 18.25 -25.20
C GLU A 824 -13.23 19.55 -25.75
N ILE A 825 -12.54 20.32 -24.89
CA ILE A 825 -11.92 21.60 -25.23
C ILE A 825 -10.44 21.55 -24.86
N SER A 826 -9.56 22.06 -25.73
CA SER A 826 -8.14 22.16 -25.39
C SER A 826 -7.88 23.21 -24.30
N LEU A 827 -6.88 22.98 -23.45
CA LEU A 827 -6.50 23.95 -22.42
C LEU A 827 -6.09 25.32 -23.00
N ALA A 828 -5.60 25.36 -24.24
CA ALA A 828 -5.27 26.59 -24.94
C ALA A 828 -6.53 27.39 -25.31
N GLU A 829 -7.55 26.73 -25.85
CA GLU A 829 -8.80 27.35 -26.32
C GLU A 829 -9.81 27.60 -25.20
N LEU A 830 -9.74 26.86 -24.08
CA LEU A 830 -10.67 27.01 -22.95
C LEU A 830 -10.76 28.47 -22.44
N ARG A 831 -9.64 29.20 -22.48
CA ARG A 831 -9.56 30.62 -22.08
C ARG A 831 -10.28 31.58 -23.04
N THR A 832 -10.38 31.25 -24.32
CA THR A 832 -11.08 32.05 -25.34
C THR A 832 -12.53 31.60 -25.55
N VAL A 833 -12.83 30.32 -25.32
CA VAL A 833 -14.16 29.71 -25.49
C VAL A 833 -15.06 29.89 -24.26
N LEU A 834 -14.53 29.88 -23.03
CA LEU A 834 -15.38 30.04 -21.84
C LEU A 834 -16.18 31.36 -21.80
N PRO A 835 -15.64 32.53 -22.21
CA PRO A 835 -16.43 33.77 -22.28
C PRO A 835 -17.65 33.68 -23.21
N SER A 836 -17.53 33.03 -24.38
CA SER A 836 -18.67 32.81 -25.27
C SER A 836 -19.65 31.78 -24.70
N LEU A 837 -19.18 30.69 -24.08
CA LEU A 837 -20.06 29.72 -23.40
C LEU A 837 -20.90 30.34 -22.27
N LEU A 838 -20.37 31.35 -21.58
CA LEU A 838 -21.03 32.10 -20.51
C LEU A 838 -21.90 33.26 -20.99
N THR A 839 -21.84 33.62 -22.28
CA THR A 839 -22.62 34.74 -22.82
C THR A 839 -24.06 34.29 -23.10
N LYS A 840 -25.02 35.16 -22.77
CA LYS A 840 -26.43 35.02 -23.15
C LYS A 840 -26.74 35.95 -24.31
N GLU A 841 -27.46 35.48 -25.33
CA GLU A 841 -27.85 36.30 -26.48
C GLU A 841 -29.02 37.26 -26.12
N SER A 842 -29.89 36.85 -25.20
CA SER A 842 -30.90 37.70 -24.55
C SER A 842 -31.06 37.33 -23.07
N GLU A 843 -31.69 38.19 -22.25
CA GLU A 843 -31.98 37.84 -20.83
C GLU A 843 -32.95 36.65 -20.69
N THR A 844 -33.72 36.35 -21.74
CA THR A 844 -34.70 35.26 -21.79
C THR A 844 -34.13 33.92 -22.24
N GLU A 845 -32.97 33.91 -22.89
CA GLU A 845 -32.39 32.69 -23.47
C GLU A 845 -31.27 32.10 -22.60
N PRO A 846 -31.14 30.76 -22.56
CA PRO A 846 -30.00 30.11 -21.93
C PRO A 846 -28.72 30.38 -22.74
N SER A 847 -27.63 30.64 -22.03
CA SER A 847 -26.26 30.60 -22.57
C SER A 847 -25.91 29.19 -23.06
N SER A 848 -24.87 29.06 -23.89
CA SER A 848 -24.44 27.76 -24.38
C SER A 848 -24.06 26.81 -23.23
N LEU A 849 -23.48 27.32 -22.13
CA LEU A 849 -23.19 26.53 -20.93
C LEU A 849 -24.48 26.06 -20.20
N GLU A 850 -25.55 26.86 -20.20
CA GLU A 850 -26.84 26.45 -19.65
C GLU A 850 -27.51 25.37 -20.50
N LEU A 851 -27.41 25.47 -21.83
CA LEU A 851 -27.88 24.43 -22.76
C LEU A 851 -27.08 23.14 -22.63
N GLU A 852 -25.75 23.25 -22.52
CA GLU A 852 -24.85 22.11 -22.28
C GLU A 852 -25.19 21.43 -20.93
N PHE A 853 -25.39 22.20 -19.87
CA PHE A 853 -25.79 21.65 -18.57
C PHE A 853 -27.17 20.97 -18.60
N GLN A 854 -28.13 21.52 -19.35
CA GLN A 854 -29.46 20.91 -19.54
C GLN A 854 -29.41 19.58 -20.32
N LYS A 855 -28.37 19.34 -21.13
CA LYS A 855 -28.13 18.05 -21.79
C LYS A 855 -27.55 16.97 -20.87
N VAL A 856 -27.03 17.31 -19.69
CA VAL A 856 -26.44 16.31 -18.78
C VAL A 856 -27.56 15.44 -18.21
N PRO A 857 -27.62 14.13 -18.52
CA PRO A 857 -28.72 13.26 -18.10
C PRO A 857 -28.66 12.99 -16.59
N ASP A 858 -29.84 12.90 -15.96
CA ASP A 858 -30.03 12.21 -14.67
C ASP A 858 -30.36 10.73 -14.95
N TYR A 859 -29.87 9.81 -14.11
CA TYR A 859 -29.99 8.36 -14.28
C TYR A 859 -30.84 7.71 -13.18
N GLU A 860 -31.78 6.84 -13.56
CA GLU A 860 -32.64 6.08 -12.65
C GLU A 860 -32.21 4.59 -12.61
N GLU A 861 -31.06 4.34 -12.01
CA GLU A 861 -30.54 2.98 -11.74
C GLU A 861 -31.09 2.40 -10.41
N MET A 862 -30.97 1.08 -10.23
CA MET A 862 -31.51 0.37 -9.06
C MET A 862 -30.92 0.83 -7.72
N GLN A 863 -31.77 1.04 -6.71
CA GLN A 863 -31.44 1.52 -5.35
C GLN A 863 -32.16 0.72 -4.25
N ASN A 864 -32.46 -0.55 -4.51
CA ASN A 864 -33.32 -1.40 -3.67
C ASN A 864 -32.77 -1.57 -2.25
N VAL A 865 -31.45 -1.74 -2.10
CA VAL A 865 -30.85 -2.00 -0.78
C VAL A 865 -30.95 -0.78 0.13
N GLY A 866 -30.68 0.42 -0.41
CA GLY A 866 -30.72 1.68 0.34
C GLY A 866 -32.14 2.18 0.64
N THR A 867 -33.14 1.75 -0.12
CA THR A 867 -34.56 2.13 0.07
C THR A 867 -35.35 1.19 0.99
N THR A 868 -34.76 0.06 1.44
CA THR A 868 -35.43 -0.84 2.39
C THR A 868 -35.82 -0.16 3.71
N ALA A 869 -36.89 -0.65 4.35
CA ALA A 869 -37.36 -0.12 5.64
C ALA A 869 -36.34 -0.23 6.79
N ALA A 870 -35.34 -1.11 6.68
CA ALA A 870 -34.21 -1.18 7.61
C ALA A 870 -33.19 -0.05 7.35
N ASN A 871 -32.86 0.20 6.08
CA ASN A 871 -31.77 1.08 5.68
C ASN A 871 -32.17 2.54 5.46
N ILE A 872 -33.47 2.84 5.29
CA ILE A 872 -33.96 4.20 5.01
C ILE A 872 -33.53 5.23 6.07
N ASN A 873 -33.40 4.80 7.34
CA ASN A 873 -32.97 5.65 8.47
C ASN A 873 -31.44 5.88 8.52
N TYR A 874 -30.66 5.26 7.63
CA TYR A 874 -29.23 5.50 7.47
C TYR A 874 -28.92 6.49 6.34
N ASN A 875 -29.93 6.98 5.61
CA ASN A 875 -29.77 7.97 4.54
C ASN A 875 -30.06 9.40 5.06
N ARG A 876 -29.17 10.37 4.81
CA ARG A 876 -29.41 11.80 5.13
C ARG A 876 -30.39 12.46 4.13
N SER A 877 -30.45 11.94 2.90
CA SER A 877 -31.38 12.38 1.84
C SER A 877 -32.08 11.17 1.23
N GLN A 878 -33.39 11.27 0.99
CA GLN A 878 -34.17 10.25 0.28
C GLN A 878 -33.97 10.29 -1.24
N HIS A 879 -33.36 11.35 -1.78
CA HIS A 879 -33.11 11.53 -3.22
C HIS A 879 -31.66 11.25 -3.64
N VAL A 880 -30.77 10.97 -2.68
CA VAL A 880 -29.35 10.72 -2.92
C VAL A 880 -28.97 9.43 -2.20
N ILE A 881 -29.22 8.30 -2.87
CA ILE A 881 -28.97 6.94 -2.38
C ILE A 881 -28.00 6.26 -3.35
N ALA A 882 -27.04 5.49 -2.84
CA ALA A 882 -26.11 4.74 -3.68
C ALA A 882 -26.84 3.72 -4.56
N TYR A 883 -26.45 3.62 -5.84
CA TYR A 883 -26.96 2.58 -6.73
C TYR A 883 -26.45 1.20 -6.29
N ASP A 884 -27.27 0.17 -6.44
CA ASP A 884 -27.00 -1.18 -5.91
C ASP A 884 -25.73 -1.81 -6.53
N TYR A 885 -25.40 -1.46 -7.77
CA TYR A 885 -24.29 -2.04 -8.53
C TYR A 885 -22.90 -1.53 -8.12
N ASN A 886 -22.79 -0.35 -7.50
CA ASN A 886 -21.52 0.24 -7.07
C ASN A 886 -21.52 0.75 -5.61
N ARG A 887 -22.54 0.42 -4.81
CA ARG A 887 -22.58 0.72 -3.38
C ARG A 887 -21.41 0.07 -2.64
N VAL A 888 -20.92 0.72 -1.59
CA VAL A 888 -19.85 0.17 -0.75
C VAL A 888 -20.42 -0.88 0.21
N LYS A 889 -20.36 -2.15 -0.20
CA LYS A 889 -20.71 -3.32 0.64
C LYS A 889 -19.85 -3.38 1.91
N LEU A 890 -20.45 -3.44 3.11
CA LEU A 890 -19.75 -3.67 4.37
C LEU A 890 -19.94 -5.11 4.87
N LYS A 891 -18.87 -5.73 5.38
CA LYS A 891 -18.93 -7.03 6.05
C LYS A 891 -19.01 -6.84 7.57
N ARG A 892 -19.59 -7.80 8.28
CA ARG A 892 -19.52 -7.81 9.75
C ARG A 892 -18.08 -8.01 10.22
N MET A 893 -17.67 -7.20 11.19
CA MET A 893 -16.28 -7.14 11.68
C MET A 893 -15.82 -8.42 12.40
N GLU A 894 -16.75 -9.30 12.79
CA GLU A 894 -16.49 -10.67 13.26
C GLU A 894 -15.95 -11.57 12.14
N ALA A 895 -16.59 -11.57 10.95
CA ALA A 895 -16.16 -12.36 9.78
C ALA A 895 -14.83 -11.85 9.19
N TYR A 896 -14.50 -10.57 9.39
CA TYR A 896 -13.26 -9.92 8.95
C TYR A 896 -11.99 -10.38 9.73
N SER A 897 -12.04 -11.48 10.48
CA SER A 897 -10.98 -11.88 11.43
C SER A 897 -9.88 -12.79 10.85
N ASP A 898 -10.22 -13.79 10.04
CA ASP A 898 -9.36 -14.98 9.88
C ASP A 898 -8.82 -15.26 8.46
N HIS A 899 -9.27 -14.54 7.42
CA HIS A 899 -8.77 -14.71 6.05
C HIS A 899 -8.46 -13.37 5.35
N GLU A 900 -7.20 -12.94 5.44
CA GLU A 900 -6.56 -12.14 4.38
C GLU A 900 -5.83 -13.09 3.43
N SER A 901 -6.53 -13.52 2.37
CA SER A 901 -5.93 -14.08 1.17
C SER A 901 -5.82 -12.99 0.12
N ASP A 902 -4.60 -12.66 -0.31
CA ASP A 902 -4.35 -11.69 -1.39
C ASP A 902 -4.78 -12.27 -2.76
N CYS A 903 -6.08 -12.21 -3.04
CA CYS A 903 -6.68 -12.50 -4.35
C CYS A 903 -7.99 -11.71 -4.54
N GLU A 904 -7.99 -10.80 -5.51
CA GLU A 904 -9.19 -10.10 -6.01
C GLU A 904 -9.95 -11.03 -6.97
N ASP A 905 -10.61 -12.06 -6.42
CA ASP A 905 -11.55 -12.92 -7.15
C ASP A 905 -12.96 -12.70 -6.57
N ASP A 906 -13.78 -11.89 -7.26
CA ASP A 906 -15.20 -11.64 -6.92
C ASP A 906 -16.10 -12.84 -7.31
N ASP A 907 -15.87 -14.00 -6.67
CA ASP A 907 -16.78 -15.16 -6.77
C ASP A 907 -17.97 -14.99 -5.80
N GLU A 908 -19.19 -15.02 -6.33
CA GLU A 908 -20.43 -14.72 -5.60
C GLU A 908 -20.78 -15.80 -4.56
N SER A 909 -20.75 -15.45 -3.27
CA SER A 909 -21.32 -16.23 -2.17
C SER A 909 -22.25 -15.36 -1.32
N ASP A 910 -23.52 -15.30 -1.73
CA ASP A 910 -24.48 -14.22 -1.42
C ASP A 910 -25.25 -14.37 -0.08
N ASP A 911 -24.69 -15.14 0.87
CA ASP A 911 -25.35 -15.55 2.13
C ASP A 911 -24.75 -14.93 3.42
N GLU A 912 -23.70 -14.10 3.34
CA GLU A 912 -23.25 -13.30 4.49
C GLU A 912 -24.11 -12.04 4.66
N ALA A 913 -24.63 -11.80 5.87
CA ALA A 913 -25.47 -10.64 6.16
C ALA A 913 -24.68 -9.31 6.10
N GLU A 914 -24.68 -8.67 4.94
CA GLU A 914 -24.07 -7.36 4.68
C GLU A 914 -24.70 -6.23 5.51
N ASP A 915 -23.85 -5.33 6.04
CA ASP A 915 -24.30 -4.09 6.66
C ASP A 915 -24.30 -2.93 5.62
N TYR A 916 -25.17 -1.94 5.79
CA TYR A 916 -25.39 -0.87 4.82
C TYR A 916 -24.75 0.48 5.19
N ILE A 917 -24.20 1.16 4.18
CA ILE A 917 -23.85 2.59 4.23
C ILE A 917 -24.20 3.26 2.89
N ASN A 918 -24.70 4.50 2.94
CA ASN A 918 -24.96 5.29 1.74
C ASN A 918 -23.66 5.87 1.16
N ALA A 919 -22.90 5.01 0.49
CA ALA A 919 -21.66 5.37 -0.19
C ALA A 919 -21.54 4.63 -1.53
N SER A 920 -21.00 5.30 -2.54
CA SER A 920 -20.79 4.79 -3.91
C SER A 920 -19.30 4.81 -4.28
N TYR A 921 -18.81 3.77 -4.95
CA TYR A 921 -17.51 3.82 -5.61
C TYR A 921 -17.58 4.66 -6.89
N LEU A 922 -16.72 5.67 -7.01
CA LEU A 922 -16.59 6.50 -8.20
C LEU A 922 -15.22 6.33 -8.86
N ASN A 923 -15.19 6.47 -10.17
CA ASN A 923 -13.98 6.35 -10.97
C ASN A 923 -13.18 7.65 -10.96
N GLY A 924 -11.88 7.51 -10.73
CA GLY A 924 -10.90 8.55 -10.98
C GLY A 924 -10.29 8.35 -12.36
N TYR A 925 -9.74 9.41 -12.95
CA TYR A 925 -9.13 9.39 -14.29
C TYR A 925 -8.26 8.14 -14.53
N HIS A 926 -7.29 7.84 -13.66
CA HIS A 926 -6.38 6.68 -13.81
C HIS A 926 -6.91 5.33 -13.29
N ALA A 927 -8.00 5.27 -12.53
CA ALA A 927 -8.43 4.05 -11.83
C ALA A 927 -9.91 4.01 -11.43
N LEU A 928 -10.51 2.83 -11.63
CA LEU A 928 -11.84 2.52 -11.10
C LEU A 928 -11.82 2.57 -9.56
N GLY A 929 -12.92 3.00 -8.93
CA GLY A 929 -13.03 3.06 -7.46
C GLY A 929 -12.02 3.98 -6.75
N THR A 930 -11.44 4.97 -7.44
CA THR A 930 -10.51 5.95 -6.84
C THR A 930 -11.15 6.71 -5.67
N PHE A 931 -12.46 6.96 -5.74
CA PHE A 931 -13.19 7.62 -4.66
C PHE A 931 -14.26 6.72 -4.06
N ILE A 932 -14.55 6.95 -2.78
CA ILE A 932 -15.80 6.58 -2.14
C ILE A 932 -16.56 7.88 -1.87
N ALA A 933 -17.59 8.16 -2.66
CA ALA A 933 -18.49 9.28 -2.40
C ALA A 933 -19.57 8.86 -1.39
N THR A 934 -19.62 9.52 -0.25
CA THR A 934 -20.53 9.20 0.85
C THR A 934 -21.21 10.45 1.38
N GLN A 935 -22.37 10.28 2.01
CA GLN A 935 -23.00 11.34 2.78
C GLN A 935 -22.20 11.68 4.06
N GLY A 936 -22.42 12.88 4.60
CA GLY A 936 -21.85 13.31 5.87
C GLY A 936 -22.44 12.48 7.01
N PRO A 937 -21.61 11.76 7.80
CA PRO A 937 -22.09 10.79 8.78
C PRO A 937 -23.23 11.29 9.68
N LEU A 938 -24.18 10.40 9.94
CA LEU A 938 -25.26 10.60 10.90
C LEU A 938 -24.84 10.00 12.24
N GLN A 939 -25.45 10.42 13.35
CA GLN A 939 -25.16 9.88 14.67
C GLN A 939 -25.34 8.35 14.74
N ASN A 940 -26.27 7.78 13.97
CA ASN A 940 -26.52 6.34 13.88
C ASN A 940 -25.66 5.60 12.84
N THR A 941 -24.83 6.29 12.04
CA THR A 941 -23.95 5.67 11.02
C THR A 941 -22.45 5.84 11.30
N LEU A 942 -22.06 6.46 12.42
CA LEU A 942 -20.65 6.68 12.80
C LEU A 942 -19.80 5.39 12.81
N ALA A 943 -20.37 4.29 13.32
CA ALA A 943 -19.71 2.99 13.29
C ALA A 943 -19.52 2.49 11.84
N HIS A 944 -20.58 2.54 11.02
CA HIS A 944 -20.54 2.09 9.62
C HIS A 944 -19.51 2.90 8.81
N PHE A 945 -19.38 4.21 9.08
CA PHE A 945 -18.40 5.07 8.44
C PHE A 945 -16.95 4.67 8.77
N TRP A 946 -16.62 4.43 10.04
CA TRP A 946 -15.27 3.98 10.40
C TRP A 946 -15.00 2.52 10.01
N HIS A 947 -16.02 1.66 9.99
CA HIS A 947 -15.92 0.31 9.43
C HIS A 947 -15.63 0.39 7.93
N MET A 948 -16.28 1.29 7.18
CA MET A 948 -16.00 1.53 5.77
C MET A 948 -14.56 2.00 5.54
N VAL A 949 -14.12 3.05 6.24
CA VAL A 949 -12.75 3.59 6.16
C VAL A 949 -11.71 2.51 6.45
N PHE A 950 -11.95 1.66 7.45
CA PHE A 950 -11.04 0.57 7.81
C PHE A 950 -11.09 -0.60 6.82
N GLN A 951 -12.27 -1.13 6.49
CA GLN A 951 -12.42 -2.30 5.62
C GLN A 951 -12.02 -2.03 4.16
N LYS A 952 -12.14 -0.79 3.68
CA LYS A 952 -11.75 -0.37 2.32
C LYS A 952 -10.40 0.35 2.28
N ASP A 953 -9.63 0.26 3.37
CA ASP A 953 -8.25 0.73 3.53
C ASP A 953 -8.01 2.21 3.14
N CYS A 954 -9.00 3.06 3.41
CA CYS A 954 -9.01 4.46 2.99
C CYS A 954 -8.04 5.30 3.84
N HIS A 955 -7.10 5.98 3.20
CA HIS A 955 -6.05 6.76 3.89
C HIS A 955 -6.32 8.26 3.92
N ASN A 956 -7.20 8.75 3.04
CA ASN A 956 -7.57 10.16 2.94
C ASN A 956 -9.09 10.30 2.98
N ILE A 957 -9.58 11.22 3.81
CA ILE A 957 -10.97 11.64 3.92
C ILE A 957 -11.04 13.13 3.57
N VAL A 958 -11.93 13.52 2.65
CA VAL A 958 -12.14 14.90 2.24
C VAL A 958 -13.55 15.31 2.66
N MET A 959 -13.64 16.31 3.54
CA MET A 959 -14.87 16.83 4.13
C MET A 959 -15.14 18.24 3.59
N LEU A 960 -16.26 18.39 2.88
CA LEU A 960 -16.59 19.58 2.09
C LEU A 960 -17.72 20.43 2.72
N THR A 961 -17.95 20.28 4.02
CA THR A 961 -18.92 21.06 4.80
C THR A 961 -18.35 21.45 6.16
N GLU A 962 -19.04 22.36 6.83
CA GLU A 962 -18.99 22.40 8.31
C GLU A 962 -19.84 21.28 8.92
N LEU A 963 -19.84 21.18 10.25
CA LEU A 963 -20.80 20.36 10.99
C LEU A 963 -22.23 20.96 10.87
N THR A 964 -22.35 22.29 10.98
CA THR A 964 -23.60 23.03 10.80
C THR A 964 -23.45 24.23 9.86
N GLU A 965 -24.41 24.40 8.96
CA GLU A 965 -24.51 25.55 8.04
C GLU A 965 -25.95 26.08 8.08
N GLY A 966 -26.12 27.40 8.21
CA GLY A 966 -27.45 28.04 8.36
C GLY A 966 -28.24 27.64 9.62
N GLY A 967 -27.60 26.96 10.59
CA GLY A 967 -28.27 26.36 11.76
C GLY A 967 -28.76 24.92 11.53
N VAL A 968 -28.57 24.36 10.33
CA VAL A 968 -28.92 22.98 9.96
C VAL A 968 -27.68 22.09 10.04
N GLU A 969 -27.82 20.87 10.60
CA GLU A 969 -26.73 19.88 10.62
C GLU A 969 -26.46 19.33 9.21
N GLN A 970 -25.21 19.47 8.76
CA GLN A 970 -24.72 18.93 7.49
C GLN A 970 -23.92 17.64 7.71
N CYS A 971 -23.23 17.52 8.84
CA CYS A 971 -22.42 16.36 9.20
C CYS A 971 -22.37 16.24 10.72
N TYR A 972 -22.59 15.03 11.27
CA TYR A 972 -22.31 14.76 12.67
C TYR A 972 -20.79 14.65 12.88
N GLN A 973 -20.28 15.04 14.05
CA GLN A 973 -18.85 14.94 14.34
C GLN A 973 -18.42 13.48 14.55
N TYR A 974 -17.72 12.93 13.56
CA TYR A 974 -17.26 11.54 13.56
C TYR A 974 -15.84 11.35 14.10
N TRP A 975 -15.26 12.36 14.76
CA TRP A 975 -13.89 12.29 15.31
C TRP A 975 -13.79 12.85 16.74
N PRO A 976 -12.89 12.31 17.59
CA PRO A 976 -12.65 12.84 18.93
C PRO A 976 -11.79 14.10 18.90
N GLU A 977 -11.90 14.92 19.95
CA GLU A 977 -11.09 16.13 20.13
C GLU A 977 -9.79 15.92 20.93
N LYS A 978 -9.73 14.88 21.78
CA LYS A 978 -8.64 14.66 22.74
C LYS A 978 -8.33 13.17 22.93
N ASP A 979 -9.13 12.49 23.74
CA ASP A 979 -8.95 11.08 24.07
C ASP A 979 -9.38 10.16 22.92
N ALA A 980 -8.87 8.93 22.88
CA ALA A 980 -9.28 7.97 21.87
C ALA A 980 -10.75 7.57 22.06
N GLN A 981 -11.52 7.53 20.97
CA GLN A 981 -12.94 7.19 20.97
C GLN A 981 -13.20 5.99 20.06
N THR A 982 -13.97 5.01 20.54
CA THR A 982 -14.33 3.81 19.78
C THR A 982 -15.69 3.99 19.11
N TYR A 983 -15.77 3.71 17.81
CA TYR A 983 -17.00 3.72 17.01
C TYR A 983 -17.27 2.30 16.50
N GLY A 984 -18.23 1.61 17.12
CA GLY A 984 -18.40 0.16 16.94
C GLY A 984 -17.18 -0.59 17.50
N GLU A 985 -16.43 -1.30 16.63
CA GLU A 985 -15.17 -1.95 17.00
C GLU A 985 -13.90 -1.13 16.68
N VAL A 986 -14.01 0.00 15.97
CA VAL A 986 -12.85 0.79 15.53
C VAL A 986 -12.53 1.88 16.55
N GLU A 987 -11.37 1.77 17.20
CA GLU A 987 -10.78 2.80 18.05
C GLU A 987 -10.12 3.87 17.17
N VAL A 988 -10.46 5.15 17.39
CA VAL A 988 -9.95 6.30 16.63
C VAL A 988 -9.28 7.26 17.60
N GLN A 989 -8.03 7.62 17.32
CA GLN A 989 -7.28 8.60 18.11
C GLN A 989 -6.85 9.76 17.23
N LEU A 990 -7.14 11.00 17.66
CA LEU A 990 -6.56 12.20 17.06
C LEU A 990 -5.09 12.31 17.45
N VAL A 991 -4.20 12.38 16.47
CA VAL A 991 -2.74 12.50 16.66
C VAL A 991 -2.29 13.96 16.54
N GLU A 992 -2.80 14.66 15.52
CA GLU A 992 -2.37 16.01 15.18
C GLU A 992 -3.50 16.78 14.46
N THR A 993 -3.53 18.10 14.59
CA THR A 993 -4.37 18.99 13.79
C THR A 993 -3.53 20.13 13.26
N GLU A 994 -3.31 20.12 11.95
CA GLU A 994 -2.57 21.10 11.17
C GLU A 994 -3.57 22.10 10.55
N LYS A 995 -3.16 23.37 10.38
CA LYS A 995 -3.93 24.37 9.63
C LYS A 995 -3.00 25.07 8.64
N PRO A 996 -2.84 24.54 7.41
CA PRO A 996 -1.94 25.11 6.41
C PRO A 996 -2.32 26.55 6.00
N ASN A 997 -3.61 26.86 5.99
CA ASN A 997 -4.17 28.16 5.62
C ASN A 997 -5.56 28.35 6.27
N GLU A 998 -6.21 29.51 6.06
CA GLU A 998 -7.55 29.80 6.63
C GLU A 998 -8.70 29.01 5.98
N GLU A 999 -8.50 28.46 4.78
CA GLU A 999 -9.50 27.67 4.05
C GLU A 999 -9.50 26.18 4.44
N LEU A 1000 -8.45 25.69 5.12
CA LEU A 1000 -8.16 24.26 5.26
C LEU A 1000 -7.69 23.87 6.68
N THR A 1001 -8.42 22.94 7.31
CA THR A 1001 -7.92 22.18 8.48
C THR A 1001 -7.56 20.76 8.06
N VAL A 1002 -6.40 20.26 8.47
CA VAL A 1002 -5.97 18.86 8.24
C VAL A 1002 -5.85 18.15 9.58
N ARG A 1003 -6.60 17.08 9.80
CA ARG A 1003 -6.53 16.25 11.02
C ARG A 1003 -5.88 14.91 10.70
N ARG A 1004 -4.99 14.45 11.57
CA ARG A 1004 -4.29 13.18 11.46
C ARG A 1004 -4.79 12.23 12.52
N PHE A 1005 -5.29 11.07 12.11
CA PHE A 1005 -5.83 10.04 12.97
C PHE A 1005 -4.97 8.78 12.92
N ASN A 1006 -4.89 8.09 14.05
CA ASN A 1006 -4.49 6.70 14.11
C ASN A 1006 -5.74 5.88 14.43
N ILE A 1007 -6.11 4.94 13.55
CA ILE A 1007 -7.27 4.06 13.73
C ILE A 1007 -6.83 2.62 13.97
N LYS A 1008 -7.53 1.93 14.87
CA LYS A 1008 -7.14 0.62 15.38
C LYS A 1008 -8.34 -0.32 15.49
N HIS A 1009 -8.16 -1.53 15.01
CA HIS A 1009 -9.11 -2.64 15.14
C HIS A 1009 -8.33 -3.93 15.42
N LYS A 1010 -8.70 -4.65 16.48
CA LYS A 1010 -8.00 -5.87 16.94
C LYS A 1010 -6.49 -5.58 17.10
N GLN A 1011 -5.62 -6.18 16.30
CA GLN A 1011 -4.16 -5.88 16.31
C GLN A 1011 -3.68 -4.98 15.16
N LYS A 1012 -4.56 -4.57 14.25
CA LYS A 1012 -4.23 -3.75 13.08
C LYS A 1012 -4.40 -2.27 13.39
N CYS A 1013 -3.45 -1.45 12.95
CA CYS A 1013 -3.36 -0.01 13.22
C CYS A 1013 -2.99 0.72 11.91
N ARG A 1014 -3.66 1.84 11.58
CA ARG A 1014 -3.47 2.56 10.31
C ARG A 1014 -3.55 4.09 10.51
N GLU A 1015 -2.72 4.85 9.81
CA GLU A 1015 -2.82 6.32 9.76
C GLU A 1015 -3.88 6.73 8.73
N VAL A 1016 -4.78 7.65 9.10
CA VAL A 1016 -5.78 8.24 8.20
C VAL A 1016 -5.75 9.76 8.34
N ARG A 1017 -5.84 10.48 7.22
CA ARG A 1017 -5.84 11.95 7.19
C ARG A 1017 -7.19 12.47 6.73
N GLN A 1018 -7.72 13.47 7.44
CA GLN A 1018 -8.93 14.19 7.07
C GLN A 1018 -8.55 15.62 6.65
N PHE A 1019 -9.02 16.04 5.48
CA PHE A 1019 -8.95 17.40 4.99
C PHE A 1019 -10.34 18.02 5.09
N GLN A 1020 -10.51 19.12 5.84
CA GLN A 1020 -11.78 19.83 5.97
C GLN A 1020 -11.67 21.22 5.34
N ILE A 1021 -12.57 21.53 4.39
CA ILE A 1021 -12.62 22.82 3.70
C ILE A 1021 -13.62 23.76 4.39
N HIS A 1022 -13.16 24.98 4.68
CA HIS A 1022 -13.94 26.07 5.29
C HIS A 1022 -14.40 27.12 4.26
N SER A 1023 -13.76 27.21 3.08
CA SER A 1023 -14.07 28.24 2.06
C SER A 1023 -15.44 28.07 1.36
N TRP A 1024 -16.12 26.94 1.60
CA TRP A 1024 -17.47 26.63 1.12
C TRP A 1024 -18.60 27.03 2.08
N ARG A 1025 -18.27 27.37 3.35
CA ARG A 1025 -19.22 27.54 4.45
C ARG A 1025 -20.32 28.57 4.13
N GLY A 1026 -21.57 28.11 4.12
CA GLY A 1026 -22.76 28.94 3.91
C GLY A 1026 -22.88 29.53 2.50
N LYS A 1027 -22.21 28.92 1.51
CA LYS A 1027 -22.19 29.35 0.11
C LYS A 1027 -22.59 28.20 -0.81
N VAL A 1028 -23.08 28.54 -2.00
CA VAL A 1028 -23.33 27.60 -3.09
C VAL A 1028 -21.99 27.03 -3.55
N VAL A 1029 -21.14 27.86 -4.17
CA VAL A 1029 -19.77 27.51 -4.59
C VAL A 1029 -18.71 28.06 -3.61
N PRO A 1030 -17.48 27.51 -3.59
CA PRO A 1030 -16.40 28.03 -2.75
C PRO A 1030 -16.02 29.46 -3.15
N SER A 1031 -15.72 30.33 -2.18
CA SER A 1031 -15.21 31.67 -2.48
C SER A 1031 -13.74 31.71 -2.94
N SER A 1032 -13.06 30.56 -2.93
CA SER A 1032 -11.69 30.37 -3.39
C SER A 1032 -11.51 28.91 -3.79
N ASN A 1033 -10.82 28.67 -4.90
CA ASN A 1033 -10.46 27.33 -5.36
C ASN A 1033 -9.17 26.81 -4.69
N LYS A 1034 -8.41 27.65 -3.97
CA LYS A 1034 -7.07 27.32 -3.47
C LYS A 1034 -7.08 26.07 -2.57
N GLY A 1035 -7.93 26.02 -1.56
CA GLY A 1035 -8.02 24.86 -0.66
C GLY A 1035 -8.37 23.54 -1.38
N LEU A 1036 -9.20 23.58 -2.44
CA LEU A 1036 -9.50 22.40 -3.25
C LEU A 1036 -8.27 21.91 -4.03
N ILE A 1037 -7.59 22.82 -4.73
CA ILE A 1037 -6.38 22.50 -5.51
C ILE A 1037 -5.24 22.02 -4.61
N GLU A 1038 -5.09 22.61 -3.42
CA GLU A 1038 -4.07 22.21 -2.44
C GLU A 1038 -4.29 20.78 -1.92
N ILE A 1039 -5.54 20.37 -1.66
CA ILE A 1039 -5.87 18.97 -1.30
C ILE A 1039 -5.55 18.02 -2.45
N ILE A 1040 -5.99 18.34 -3.67
CA ILE A 1040 -5.75 17.50 -4.87
C ILE A 1040 -4.24 17.28 -5.05
N LYS A 1041 -3.45 18.36 -5.11
CA LYS A 1041 -1.97 18.31 -5.16
C LYS A 1041 -1.38 17.46 -4.03
N THR A 1042 -1.80 17.71 -2.79
CA THR A 1042 -1.24 17.06 -1.59
C THR A 1042 -1.49 15.56 -1.54
N ILE A 1043 -2.63 15.09 -2.07
CA ILE A 1043 -2.94 13.66 -2.14
C ILE A 1043 -2.22 13.02 -3.34
N GLN A 1044 -2.28 13.65 -4.53
CA GLN A 1044 -1.62 13.14 -5.75
C GLN A 1044 -0.11 12.92 -5.55
N MET A 1045 0.62 13.93 -5.06
CA MET A 1045 2.07 13.82 -4.81
C MET A 1045 2.41 12.64 -3.87
N LYS A 1046 1.57 12.36 -2.87
CA LYS A 1046 1.78 11.25 -1.93
C LYS A 1046 1.43 9.89 -2.55
N GLN A 1047 0.44 9.83 -3.45
CA GLN A 1047 0.16 8.63 -4.22
C GLN A 1047 1.29 8.30 -5.21
N GLU A 1048 1.91 9.31 -5.83
CA GLU A 1048 3.07 9.12 -6.71
C GLU A 1048 4.33 8.67 -5.92
N ILE A 1049 4.65 9.32 -4.79
CA ILE A 1049 5.84 8.99 -3.97
C ILE A 1049 5.75 7.59 -3.34
N PHE A 1050 4.58 7.19 -2.83
CA PHE A 1050 4.41 5.94 -2.08
C PHE A 1050 3.74 4.80 -2.86
N GLY A 1051 3.25 5.05 -4.08
CA GLY A 1051 2.63 4.04 -4.94
C GLY A 1051 1.27 3.50 -4.48
N PHE A 1052 0.69 4.05 -3.41
CA PHE A 1052 -0.55 3.56 -2.82
C PHE A 1052 -1.81 3.98 -3.61
N LYS A 1053 -2.29 3.11 -4.49
CA LYS A 1053 -3.66 3.18 -5.01
C LYS A 1053 -4.64 2.68 -3.93
N ARG A 1054 -5.20 3.60 -3.15
CA ARG A 1054 -6.17 3.35 -2.07
C ARG A 1054 -7.33 4.34 -2.18
N PRO A 1055 -8.60 3.94 -1.96
CA PRO A 1055 -9.73 4.84 -2.14
C PRO A 1055 -9.66 6.09 -1.26
N ILE A 1056 -10.07 7.22 -1.83
CA ILE A 1056 -10.22 8.51 -1.14
C ILE A 1056 -11.70 8.63 -0.76
N VAL A 1057 -12.01 8.74 0.54
CA VAL A 1057 -13.39 9.03 0.96
C VAL A 1057 -13.65 10.52 0.74
N VAL A 1058 -14.71 10.87 0.02
CA VAL A 1058 -15.12 12.27 -0.21
C VAL A 1058 -16.57 12.41 0.26
N HIS A 1059 -16.84 13.44 1.06
CA HIS A 1059 -18.20 13.70 1.55
C HIS A 1059 -18.55 15.18 1.67
N CYS A 1060 -19.84 15.43 1.53
CA CYS A 1060 -20.53 16.66 1.92
C CYS A 1060 -21.79 16.26 2.70
N SER A 1061 -22.86 17.05 2.69
CA SER A 1061 -24.09 16.69 3.43
C SER A 1061 -24.70 15.39 2.88
N ASP A 1062 -25.14 15.40 1.63
CA ASP A 1062 -25.72 14.29 0.86
C ASP A 1062 -24.69 13.34 0.21
N GLY A 1063 -23.45 13.82 0.04
CA GLY A 1063 -22.44 13.14 -0.76
C GLY A 1063 -22.64 13.26 -2.27
N ALA A 1064 -23.33 14.28 -2.76
CA ALA A 1064 -23.58 14.49 -4.19
C ALA A 1064 -23.07 15.85 -4.70
N GLU A 1065 -23.60 16.99 -4.25
CA GLU A 1065 -23.34 18.28 -4.93
C GLU A 1065 -21.87 18.74 -4.83
N ARG A 1066 -21.39 19.05 -3.61
CA ARG A 1066 -20.00 19.47 -3.38
C ARG A 1066 -19.01 18.32 -3.64
N THR A 1067 -19.41 17.08 -3.32
CA THR A 1067 -18.62 15.86 -3.54
C THR A 1067 -18.37 15.61 -5.02
N GLY A 1068 -19.38 15.79 -5.86
CA GLY A 1068 -19.27 15.70 -7.31
C GLY A 1068 -18.34 16.77 -7.87
N THR A 1069 -18.42 18.03 -7.41
CA THR A 1069 -17.48 19.08 -7.81
C THR A 1069 -16.02 18.72 -7.47
N PHE A 1070 -15.74 18.13 -6.31
CA PHE A 1070 -14.38 17.68 -5.98
C PHE A 1070 -13.91 16.54 -6.91
N CYS A 1071 -14.74 15.52 -7.14
CA CYS A 1071 -14.40 14.38 -7.98
C CYS A 1071 -14.26 14.79 -9.46
N ALA A 1072 -15.10 15.70 -9.94
CA ALA A 1072 -15.02 16.28 -11.27
C ALA A 1072 -13.73 17.09 -11.45
N LEU A 1073 -13.42 18.00 -10.52
CA LEU A 1073 -12.19 18.78 -10.56
C LEU A 1073 -10.94 17.90 -10.56
N TRP A 1074 -10.90 16.85 -9.74
CA TRP A 1074 -9.79 15.88 -9.78
C TRP A 1074 -9.63 15.28 -11.18
N ASN A 1075 -10.71 14.79 -11.79
CA ASN A 1075 -10.66 14.12 -13.09
C ASN A 1075 -10.31 15.10 -14.23
N ILE A 1076 -10.87 16.31 -14.23
CA ILE A 1076 -10.65 17.33 -15.27
C ILE A 1076 -9.25 17.94 -15.18
N LEU A 1077 -8.74 18.18 -13.97
CA LEU A 1077 -7.37 18.70 -13.80
C LEU A 1077 -6.34 17.64 -14.20
N GLU A 1078 -6.60 16.36 -13.91
CA GLU A 1078 -5.71 15.27 -14.32
C GLU A 1078 -5.78 14.99 -15.82
N SER A 1079 -6.95 15.06 -16.47
CA SER A 1079 -7.05 14.99 -17.94
C SER A 1079 -6.31 16.17 -18.57
N GLY A 1080 -6.52 17.39 -18.08
CA GLY A 1080 -5.81 18.58 -18.57
C GLY A 1080 -4.29 18.40 -18.46
N ARG A 1081 -3.80 17.92 -17.32
CA ARG A 1081 -2.36 17.70 -17.05
C ARG A 1081 -1.73 16.64 -17.96
N MET A 1082 -2.47 15.59 -18.30
CA MET A 1082 -1.96 14.44 -19.07
C MET A 1082 -2.17 14.56 -20.59
N GLU A 1083 -3.32 15.10 -21.00
CA GLU A 1083 -3.83 15.07 -22.39
C GLU A 1083 -3.83 16.43 -23.10
N GLY A 1084 -3.66 17.53 -22.36
CA GLY A 1084 -3.85 18.90 -22.85
C GLY A 1084 -5.33 19.27 -23.09
N MET A 1085 -6.26 18.39 -22.71
CA MET A 1085 -7.70 18.47 -23.02
C MET A 1085 -8.55 18.36 -21.76
N VAL A 1086 -9.69 19.03 -21.75
CA VAL A 1086 -10.69 18.98 -20.68
C VAL A 1086 -12.09 18.77 -21.24
N ASP A 1087 -12.83 17.85 -20.61
CA ASP A 1087 -14.21 17.51 -20.96
C ASP A 1087 -15.02 17.49 -19.66
N VAL A 1088 -15.68 18.62 -19.37
CA VAL A 1088 -16.48 18.77 -18.15
C VAL A 1088 -17.79 18.01 -18.29
N PHE A 1089 -18.41 18.05 -19.47
CA PHE A 1089 -19.68 17.40 -19.76
C PHE A 1089 -19.63 15.88 -19.53
N GLN A 1090 -18.71 15.18 -20.21
CA GLN A 1090 -18.55 13.73 -20.05
C GLN A 1090 -18.09 13.37 -18.64
N THR A 1091 -17.28 14.21 -17.99
CA THR A 1091 -16.89 13.99 -16.59
C THR A 1091 -18.11 14.01 -15.67
N VAL A 1092 -18.98 15.02 -15.77
CA VAL A 1092 -20.16 15.14 -14.90
C VAL A 1092 -21.21 14.08 -15.23
N LYS A 1093 -21.46 13.81 -16.51
CA LYS A 1093 -22.32 12.71 -16.97
C LYS A 1093 -21.90 11.36 -16.37
N LYS A 1094 -20.60 11.03 -16.42
CA LYS A 1094 -20.07 9.76 -15.89
C LYS A 1094 -20.08 9.70 -14.37
N LEU A 1095 -19.98 10.85 -13.68
CA LEU A 1095 -20.21 10.92 -12.24
C LEU A 1095 -21.68 10.72 -11.87
N ARG A 1096 -22.64 11.28 -12.62
CA ARG A 1096 -24.08 11.05 -12.40
C ARG A 1096 -24.50 9.61 -12.66
N LEU A 1097 -23.92 8.94 -13.66
CA LEU A 1097 -24.12 7.51 -13.90
C LEU A 1097 -23.70 6.67 -12.67
N GLN A 1098 -22.65 7.08 -11.95
CA GLN A 1098 -22.16 6.36 -10.77
C GLN A 1098 -22.79 6.78 -9.43
N ARG A 1099 -23.42 7.95 -9.31
CA ARG A 1099 -24.19 8.36 -8.11
C ARG A 1099 -25.24 9.44 -8.46
N PRO A 1100 -26.48 9.38 -7.94
CA PRO A 1100 -27.49 10.37 -8.28
C PRO A 1100 -27.11 11.79 -7.87
N ALA A 1101 -27.65 12.77 -8.58
CA ALA A 1101 -27.57 14.20 -8.28
C ALA A 1101 -26.14 14.79 -8.19
N MET A 1102 -25.13 14.11 -8.73
CA MET A 1102 -23.76 14.63 -8.78
C MET A 1102 -23.71 15.88 -9.69
N ILE A 1103 -23.44 17.05 -9.07
CA ILE A 1103 -23.48 18.37 -9.71
C ILE A 1103 -24.85 18.60 -10.38
N LYS A 1104 -25.87 18.83 -9.55
CA LYS A 1104 -27.25 19.13 -9.95
C LYS A 1104 -27.50 20.63 -10.14
N THR A 1105 -26.59 21.52 -9.73
CA THR A 1105 -26.70 22.96 -9.96
C THR A 1105 -25.75 23.49 -11.05
N LEU A 1106 -26.25 24.47 -11.82
CA LEU A 1106 -25.47 25.18 -12.82
C LEU A 1106 -24.25 25.89 -12.21
N ASP A 1107 -24.38 26.45 -11.01
CA ASP A 1107 -23.27 27.15 -10.33
C ASP A 1107 -22.08 26.23 -10.09
N HIS A 1108 -22.33 24.99 -9.65
CA HIS A 1108 -21.28 23.99 -9.46
C HIS A 1108 -20.67 23.51 -10.78
N TYR A 1109 -21.47 23.39 -11.84
CA TYR A 1109 -21.01 23.04 -13.18
C TYR A 1109 -20.08 24.13 -13.75
N ARG A 1110 -20.55 25.38 -13.71
CA ARG A 1110 -19.79 26.59 -14.08
C ARG A 1110 -18.52 26.75 -13.24
N PHE A 1111 -18.56 26.45 -11.94
CA PHE A 1111 -17.39 26.51 -11.07
C PHE A 1111 -16.28 25.54 -11.49
N CYS A 1112 -16.62 24.40 -12.11
CA CYS A 1112 -15.61 23.49 -12.67
C CYS A 1112 -14.83 24.17 -13.81
N TYR A 1113 -15.53 24.70 -14.82
CA TYR A 1113 -14.94 25.47 -15.93
C TYR A 1113 -14.09 26.65 -15.43
N GLU A 1114 -14.65 27.50 -14.57
CA GLU A 1114 -13.94 28.67 -14.04
C GLU A 1114 -12.71 28.27 -13.23
N THR A 1115 -12.74 27.16 -12.50
CA THR A 1115 -11.60 26.68 -11.70
C THR A 1115 -10.44 26.24 -12.58
N VAL A 1116 -10.71 25.49 -13.67
CA VAL A 1116 -9.67 25.07 -14.61
C VAL A 1116 -9.00 26.30 -15.24
N VAL A 1117 -9.78 27.26 -15.74
CA VAL A 1117 -9.25 28.51 -16.32
C VAL A 1117 -8.39 29.31 -15.34
N LYS A 1118 -8.74 29.31 -14.04
CA LYS A 1118 -7.97 29.96 -12.95
C LYS A 1118 -6.70 29.20 -12.56
N VAL A 1119 -6.56 27.92 -12.89
CA VAL A 1119 -5.37 27.09 -12.58
C VAL A 1119 -4.37 27.06 -13.74
N ILE A 1120 -4.84 27.14 -15.00
CA ILE A 1120 -3.95 27.36 -16.16
C ILE A 1120 -3.14 28.64 -15.97
N LYS A 1121 -1.81 28.56 -16.08
CA LYS A 1121 -0.93 29.71 -16.31
C LYS A 1121 -0.66 29.86 -17.82
N VAL A 1122 -0.35 31.07 -18.27
CA VAL A 1122 0.14 31.33 -19.63
C VAL A 1122 1.54 31.91 -19.53
N GLN A 1123 2.51 31.25 -20.15
CA GLN A 1123 3.85 31.81 -20.35
C GLN A 1123 3.78 32.89 -21.45
N ASN A 1124 3.61 34.15 -21.07
CA ASN A 1124 3.76 35.27 -22.00
C ASN A 1124 5.25 35.44 -22.33
N GLY A 1125 5.62 35.24 -23.60
CA GLY A 1125 7.01 35.25 -24.06
C GLY A 1125 7.75 36.58 -23.82
N VAL A 1126 8.99 36.48 -23.34
CA VAL A 1126 9.92 37.63 -23.20
C VAL A 1126 10.46 38.01 -24.58
N PRO A 1127 10.64 39.30 -24.92
CA PRO A 1127 11.05 39.72 -26.27
C PRO A 1127 12.41 39.16 -26.71
N ALA A 1128 12.45 38.56 -27.90
CA ALA A 1128 13.66 37.96 -28.46
C ALA A 1128 14.75 39.01 -28.74
N SER A 1129 15.98 38.73 -28.31
CA SER A 1129 17.17 39.47 -28.70
C SER A 1129 18.33 38.54 -29.08
N THR A 1130 18.88 38.77 -30.28
CA THR A 1130 20.19 38.26 -30.77
C THR A 1130 20.46 36.75 -30.76
N VAL A 1131 19.86 36.01 -31.71
CA VAL A 1131 20.53 34.91 -32.45
C VAL A 1131 20.22 35.06 -33.95
N SER A 1132 21.15 34.68 -34.83
CA SER A 1132 21.13 35.02 -36.26
C SER A 1132 20.69 33.88 -37.20
N LYS A 1133 19.63 34.13 -37.98
CA LYS A 1133 19.31 33.61 -39.33
C LYS A 1133 19.78 32.19 -39.73
N GLN A 1134 18.85 31.25 -39.88
CA GLN A 1134 18.74 30.40 -41.09
C GLN A 1134 17.35 29.73 -41.22
N SER A 1135 16.72 29.86 -42.40
CA SER A 1135 15.56 29.12 -42.99
C SER A 1135 14.29 28.80 -42.14
N PRO A 1136 13.07 29.06 -42.66
CA PRO A 1136 11.81 28.69 -42.01
C PRO A 1136 11.25 27.32 -42.45
N ASP A 1137 10.54 26.63 -41.56
CA ASP A 1137 9.14 26.16 -41.75
C ASP A 1137 8.75 25.04 -40.76
N SER A 1138 8.37 25.45 -39.54
CA SER A 1138 7.38 24.74 -38.71
C SER A 1138 6.90 25.66 -37.58
N LYS A 1139 5.61 26.01 -37.55
CA LYS A 1139 4.99 26.58 -36.35
C LYS A 1139 4.53 25.43 -35.45
N THR A 1140 5.26 25.17 -34.38
CA THR A 1140 4.69 24.48 -33.22
C THR A 1140 3.70 25.43 -32.53
N PRO A 1141 2.53 24.95 -32.05
CA PRO A 1141 1.70 25.72 -31.13
C PRO A 1141 2.47 26.04 -29.84
N ASP A 1142 2.13 27.13 -29.17
CA ASP A 1142 2.71 27.49 -27.88
C ASP A 1142 2.31 26.48 -26.78
N GLU A 1143 3.28 26.00 -26.00
CA GLU A 1143 3.08 24.90 -25.06
C GLU A 1143 2.45 25.38 -23.74
N VAL A 1144 1.12 25.29 -23.63
CA VAL A 1144 0.35 25.69 -22.44
C VAL A 1144 0.45 24.62 -21.34
N VAL A 1145 1.47 24.72 -20.50
CA VAL A 1145 1.70 23.79 -19.38
C VAL A 1145 0.89 24.16 -18.14
N LEU A 1146 0.24 23.16 -17.52
CA LEU A 1146 -0.29 23.25 -16.15
C LEU A 1146 0.84 23.18 -15.12
N GLU A 1147 1.59 24.28 -14.96
CA GLU A 1147 2.69 24.36 -13.99
C GLU A 1147 2.17 24.25 -12.54
N MET A 1148 2.55 23.15 -11.88
CA MET A 1148 2.27 22.89 -10.48
C MET A 1148 3.48 23.30 -9.62
N ASP A 1149 3.57 24.59 -9.30
CA ASP A 1149 4.70 25.17 -8.51
C ASP A 1149 5.14 24.31 -7.33
N ASP A 1150 6.45 24.05 -7.22
CA ASP A 1150 7.07 23.43 -6.04
C ASP A 1150 6.90 24.33 -4.81
N VAL A 1151 6.46 23.72 -3.69
CA VAL A 1151 6.37 24.40 -2.40
C VAL A 1151 7.77 24.43 -1.76
N PRO A 1152 8.27 25.58 -1.27
CA PRO A 1152 9.59 25.66 -0.64
C PRO A 1152 9.72 24.73 0.58
N ASP A 1153 10.87 24.07 0.72
CA ASP A 1153 11.15 23.12 1.79
C ASP A 1153 11.28 23.82 3.16
N VAL A 1154 10.29 23.64 4.05
CA VAL A 1154 10.22 24.30 5.36
C VAL A 1154 10.92 23.48 6.44
N THR A 1155 12.23 23.26 6.30
CA THR A 1155 13.06 22.72 7.40
C THR A 1155 13.56 23.82 8.34
N ASN A 1156 12.92 23.91 9.51
CA ASN A 1156 13.42 24.48 10.77
C ASN A 1156 14.67 25.40 10.72
N LYS A 1157 14.46 26.72 10.81
CA LYS A 1157 15.41 27.63 11.48
C LYS A 1157 14.77 28.18 12.74
N LYS A 1158 15.24 27.74 13.91
CA LYS A 1158 14.95 28.40 15.19
C LYS A 1158 15.69 29.72 15.27
N GLN A 1159 15.10 30.67 15.99
CA GLN A 1159 15.74 31.95 16.32
C GLN A 1159 16.90 31.72 17.30
N GLU A 1160 18.02 32.40 17.07
CA GLU A 1160 18.83 32.92 18.16
C GLU A 1160 18.67 34.44 18.17
N SER A 1161 18.49 35.00 19.37
CA SER A 1161 18.35 36.43 19.61
C SER A 1161 19.71 37.07 19.83
N ASN A 1162 19.92 38.27 19.30
CA ASN A 1162 20.67 39.29 20.02
C ASN A 1162 20.08 40.67 19.70
N ALA A 1163 20.11 41.54 20.70
CA ALA A 1163 19.76 42.94 20.57
C ALA A 1163 21.04 43.77 20.54
N ASP A 1164 21.04 44.84 19.75
CA ASP A 1164 21.46 46.15 20.22
C ASP A 1164 20.95 47.24 19.26
N ALA A 1165 20.96 48.49 19.73
CA ALA A 1165 20.47 49.68 19.03
C ALA A 1165 21.58 50.75 19.06
N PRO A 1166 21.36 52.07 18.80
CA PRO A 1166 20.19 52.77 18.24
C PRO A 1166 20.58 53.83 17.16
N LEU A 1167 19.72 54.84 16.93
CA LEU A 1167 20.02 56.27 16.63
C LEU A 1167 19.77 56.88 15.22
N ILE A 1168 18.63 57.58 15.14
CA ILE A 1168 18.35 58.94 14.57
C ILE A 1168 18.58 59.25 13.07
N THR A 1169 17.64 60.08 12.57
CA THR A 1169 17.63 60.98 11.39
C THR A 1169 16.99 60.42 10.11
N GLY A 1170 15.97 61.07 9.52
CA GLY A 1170 15.12 62.16 10.03
C GLY A 1170 14.49 63.02 8.92
N ALA A 1171 13.37 63.70 9.24
CA ALA A 1171 12.68 64.71 8.43
C ALA A 1171 12.09 64.21 7.08
N THR A 1172 10.99 64.74 6.52
CA THR A 1172 9.90 65.63 7.00
C THR A 1172 8.68 65.42 6.09
N ASP A 1173 7.50 65.85 6.54
CA ASP A 1173 6.41 66.58 5.86
C ASP A 1173 6.30 66.51 4.30
N ASP A 1174 5.12 66.53 3.68
CA ASP A 1174 3.89 67.25 4.08
C ASP A 1174 2.61 66.63 3.45
N GLU A 1175 1.43 67.07 3.89
CA GLU A 1175 0.12 66.64 3.36
C GLU A 1175 -0.28 67.37 2.07
N LYS A 1176 -1.01 66.68 1.15
CA LYS A 1176 -2.44 67.02 0.87
C LYS A 1176 -3.20 66.14 -0.15
N LYS A 1177 -4.45 65.86 0.23
CA LYS A 1177 -5.65 65.55 -0.57
C LYS A 1177 -6.25 66.84 -1.20
N PRO A 1178 -7.41 66.86 -1.92
CA PRO A 1178 -8.21 65.78 -2.57
C PRO A 1178 -8.65 66.11 -4.04
N GLN A 1179 -9.39 65.20 -4.70
CA GLN A 1179 -10.53 65.45 -5.63
C GLN A 1179 -10.30 66.30 -6.92
N GLU A 1180 -11.13 66.31 -7.97
CA GLU A 1180 -12.39 65.63 -8.34
C GLU A 1180 -12.50 65.52 -9.89
N LYS A 1181 -13.48 64.76 -10.44
CA LYS A 1181 -14.15 64.85 -11.78
C LYS A 1181 -13.34 65.30 -13.03
N GLY A 1182 -13.41 64.67 -14.22
CA GLY A 1182 -14.39 63.74 -14.79
C GLY A 1182 -14.88 64.22 -16.17
N ILE A 1183 -15.41 63.34 -17.05
CA ILE A 1183 -15.81 63.63 -18.46
C ILE A 1183 -14.53 63.74 -19.37
N GLU A 1184 -14.42 63.26 -20.63
CA GLU A 1184 -15.42 63.08 -21.71
C GLU A 1184 -15.25 61.81 -22.60
N ASN A 1185 -16.28 61.55 -23.42
CA ASN A 1185 -16.59 60.40 -24.28
C ASN A 1185 -15.63 60.02 -25.44
N LYS A 1186 -15.88 58.80 -25.96
CA LYS A 1186 -15.43 58.17 -27.23
C LYS A 1186 -13.98 57.65 -27.22
N SER A 1187 -13.67 56.51 -27.86
CA SER A 1187 -14.48 55.64 -28.75
C SER A 1187 -14.47 54.19 -28.31
#